data_AF-A0A8C4JXW5-F1
#
_entry.id   AF-A0A8C4JXW5-F1
#
_cell.length_a   1.000
_cell.length_b   1.000
_cell.length_c   1.000
_cell.angle_alpha   90.00
_cell.angle_beta   90.00
_cell.angle_gamma   90.00
#
_symmetry.space_group_name_H-M   'P 1'
#
loop_
_entity.id
_entity.type
_entity.pdbx_description
1 polymer ?
#
loop_
_entity_poly.entity_id
_entity_poly.type
_entity_poly.pdbx_seq_one_letter_code
_entity_poly.pdbx_strand_id
1 'polypeptide(L)'
;MSYSAGFGDPNQLAQRITSNIQKITQCSAEIQRILHQLGTPHDTPELRQQLQQKQQYTNQLAKETDKYIKEFGSLPATTEQRQRKIQKDRLVGEFTTALTNFQRLQRQAAEKEKDFVARVRASSRVSGGAPEDSYKEGTLVSWDSQPQAQVQDEEITEDDLRLIEERESSIRQLEADIMDINEIFKDLGMMIHEQGDVIDSIEANVENADVHVQQANQQLARAANYQDYFTDENRVLKKDPQQDYHLEYAMENSTHTILAFSRDLHTCDTNDKSITESTVRIIWAYHHKDMGEAGQNYHGSNRGSKSLRLLNPEKAEVSSASLPYFDLTNKDVPIPDKDTTYWCQMFKIPVRHEKHHVTKVEPLIQKGHENVVHHILLYQCSSSLNDSVLDYGHECYHPNMPDSFLTCETVIFAWAIGGEGFTYPPHVGLSIGTAGDPQFVLMEVHYDNPSYMEGLIDNSGLRLIYTPVLRKYDAGVIEAGLWVSLFHNIPPGMPEFVSEGHCTLECLEEALGAERPGGIHVFAVLLHAHLAGRAIRMRHFRNGEEQKLLAYDDEFDFNFQEFQYLKEERTILPGDNLITECHYSTMDRIRMTWGGLSTRNEMCLSYLLYYPRINLTRCASIPDIMEQLQFIGVKEIYRPVRTWPFIIKSPKQYKNLSFMDAMNKFKWSTSEGLSYNELVLKLPVNVRCSKTDNAEWSIQGMTALPPEIERPYKTEPVICSSSSCLCCSILLTLLFVVHVTAKTIGNVRPFV
;
A
#
# COMPACT_ATOMS: atom_id res chain seq x y z
N MET A 1 -46.50 -1.48 49.80
CA MET A 1 -46.75 -1.97 48.43
C MET A 1 -45.50 -1.67 47.62
N SER A 2 -44.56 -2.61 47.55
CA SER A 2 -43.34 -2.50 46.76
C SER A 2 -43.63 -2.95 45.33
N TYR A 3 -43.49 -2.05 44.37
CA TYR A 3 -43.50 -2.37 42.95
C TYR A 3 -42.29 -3.26 42.62
N SER A 4 -42.51 -4.57 42.45
CA SER A 4 -41.54 -5.44 41.79
C SER A 4 -41.69 -5.26 40.28
N ALA A 5 -40.67 -4.67 39.64
CA ALA A 5 -40.55 -4.70 38.18
C ALA A 5 -40.53 -6.17 37.73
N GLY A 6 -41.50 -6.56 36.90
CA GLY A 6 -41.68 -7.93 36.45
C GLY A 6 -40.57 -8.35 35.49
N PHE A 7 -39.60 -9.13 35.98
CA PHE A 7 -38.75 -9.95 35.12
C PHE A 7 -39.61 -11.08 34.53
N GLY A 8 -39.55 -11.27 33.21
CA GLY A 8 -40.31 -12.31 32.51
C GLY A 8 -39.87 -13.71 32.92
N ASP A 9 -40.80 -14.67 32.92
CA ASP A 9 -40.54 -16.09 33.17
C ASP A 9 -39.52 -16.63 32.12
N PRO A 10 -38.36 -17.19 32.54
CA PRO A 10 -37.32 -17.70 31.65
C PRO A 10 -37.86 -18.69 30.61
N ASN A 11 -38.81 -19.55 30.99
CA ASN A 11 -39.38 -20.54 30.07
C ASN A 11 -40.27 -19.87 29.01
N GLN A 12 -40.98 -18.79 29.37
CA GLN A 12 -41.76 -18.01 28.42
C GLN A 12 -40.87 -17.23 27.45
N LEU A 13 -39.75 -16.68 27.93
CA LEU A 13 -38.78 -15.99 27.09
C LEU A 13 -38.12 -16.96 26.10
N ALA A 14 -37.69 -18.14 26.54
CA ALA A 14 -37.15 -19.17 25.66
C ALA A 14 -38.16 -19.61 24.58
N GLN A 15 -39.42 -19.82 24.94
CA GLN A 15 -40.48 -20.16 23.98
C GLN A 15 -40.73 -19.05 22.96
N ARG A 16 -40.70 -17.77 23.36
CA ARG A 16 -40.84 -16.62 22.46
C ARG A 16 -39.66 -16.53 21.48
N ILE A 17 -38.44 -16.72 21.97
CA ILE A 17 -37.23 -16.74 21.14
C ILE A 17 -37.32 -17.86 20.10
N THR A 18 -37.61 -19.11 20.53
CA THR A 18 -37.76 -20.24 19.61
C THR A 18 -38.88 -20.01 18.58
N SER A 19 -40.02 -19.43 19.00
CA SER A 19 -41.12 -19.12 18.08
C SER A 19 -40.71 -18.08 17.03
N ASN A 20 -39.99 -17.03 17.42
CA ASN A 20 -39.50 -16.03 16.48
C ASN A 20 -38.46 -16.60 15.51
N ILE A 21 -37.52 -17.44 15.99
CA ILE A 21 -36.54 -18.13 15.13
C ILE A 21 -37.25 -18.99 14.06
N GLN A 22 -38.30 -19.72 14.44
CA GLN A 22 -39.10 -20.49 13.50
C GLN A 22 -39.79 -19.61 12.46
N LYS A 23 -40.39 -18.48 12.88
CA LYS A 23 -41.01 -17.51 11.95
C LYS A 23 -40.00 -16.88 11.01
N ILE A 24 -38.81 -16.50 11.50
CA ILE A 24 -37.72 -15.97 10.66
C ILE A 24 -37.30 -17.00 9.62
N THR A 25 -37.17 -18.27 10.02
CA THR A 25 -36.82 -19.37 9.12
C THR A 25 -37.90 -19.60 8.06
N GLN A 26 -39.18 -19.56 8.45
CA GLN A 26 -40.30 -19.69 7.53
C GLN A 26 -40.37 -18.52 6.53
N CYS A 27 -40.30 -17.28 7.02
CA CYS A 27 -40.30 -16.09 6.17
C CYS A 27 -39.10 -16.08 5.21
N SER A 28 -37.92 -16.53 5.66
CA SER A 28 -36.74 -16.70 4.81
C SER A 28 -36.99 -17.69 3.66
N ALA A 29 -37.63 -18.82 3.93
CA ALA A 29 -37.98 -19.79 2.87
C ALA A 29 -38.98 -19.21 1.86
N GLU A 30 -39.93 -18.40 2.31
CA GLU A 30 -40.90 -17.71 1.44
C GLU A 30 -40.23 -16.62 0.59
N ILE A 31 -39.35 -15.81 1.20
CA ILE A 31 -38.52 -14.81 0.51
C ILE A 31 -37.68 -15.47 -0.59
N GLN A 32 -37.06 -16.61 -0.29
CA GLN A 32 -36.26 -17.35 -1.28
C GLN A 32 -37.10 -17.80 -2.49
N ARG A 33 -38.36 -18.23 -2.28
CA ARG A 33 -39.26 -18.59 -3.38
C ARG A 33 -39.62 -17.39 -4.24
N ILE A 34 -39.91 -16.24 -3.61
CA ILE A 34 -40.20 -14.99 -4.32
C ILE A 34 -38.98 -14.55 -5.13
N LEU A 35 -37.78 -14.59 -4.55
CA LEU A 35 -36.54 -14.23 -5.24
C LEU A 35 -36.27 -15.08 -6.48
N HIS A 36 -36.62 -16.38 -6.48
CA HIS A 36 -36.47 -17.22 -7.67
C HIS A 36 -37.40 -16.82 -8.83
N GLN A 37 -38.51 -16.14 -8.56
CA GLN A 37 -39.48 -15.69 -9.57
C GLN A 37 -39.12 -14.31 -10.15
N LEU A 38 -38.31 -13.51 -9.44
CA LEU A 38 -37.85 -12.21 -9.94
C LEU A 38 -36.88 -12.35 -11.12
N GLY A 39 -37.11 -11.56 -12.18
CA GLY A 39 -36.39 -11.64 -13.45
C GLY A 39 -36.96 -12.69 -14.44
N THR A 40 -38.10 -13.31 -14.12
CA THR A 40 -38.82 -14.24 -15.02
C THR A 40 -40.11 -13.57 -15.54
N PRO A 41 -40.84 -14.18 -16.49
CA PRO A 41 -42.15 -13.67 -16.94
C PRO A 41 -43.23 -13.58 -15.84
N HIS A 42 -42.94 -14.02 -14.61
CA HIS A 42 -43.84 -13.94 -13.45
C HIS A 42 -43.46 -12.80 -12.49
N ASP A 43 -42.54 -11.94 -12.89
CA ASP A 43 -42.09 -10.79 -12.13
C ASP A 43 -43.13 -9.65 -12.21
N THR A 44 -43.96 -9.51 -11.17
CA THR A 44 -45.01 -8.49 -11.10
C THR A 44 -44.77 -7.50 -9.93
N PRO A 45 -45.31 -6.26 -10.01
CA PRO A 45 -45.21 -5.29 -8.92
C PRO A 45 -45.75 -5.82 -7.58
N GLU A 46 -46.81 -6.62 -7.61
CA GLU A 46 -47.42 -7.23 -6.41
C GLU A 46 -46.47 -8.23 -5.74
N LEU A 47 -45.75 -9.02 -6.52
CA LEU A 47 -44.77 -9.99 -6.02
C LEU A 47 -43.59 -9.28 -5.33
N ARG A 48 -43.16 -8.15 -5.90
CA ARG A 48 -42.09 -7.30 -5.33
C ARG A 48 -42.55 -6.59 -4.05
N GLN A 49 -43.80 -6.14 -3.99
CA GLN A 49 -44.38 -5.58 -2.77
C GLN A 49 -44.47 -6.63 -1.65
N GLN A 50 -44.85 -7.87 -1.97
CA GLN A 50 -44.85 -8.98 -1.01
C GLN A 50 -43.45 -9.29 -0.48
N LEU A 51 -42.41 -9.21 -1.33
CA LEU A 51 -41.03 -9.37 -0.91
C LEU A 51 -40.64 -8.31 0.14
N GLN A 52 -40.92 -7.04 -0.15
CA GLN A 52 -40.59 -5.92 0.74
C GLN A 52 -41.28 -6.04 2.10
N GLN A 53 -42.58 -6.37 2.12
CA GLN A 53 -43.34 -6.57 3.36
C GLN A 53 -42.78 -7.73 4.20
N LYS A 54 -42.41 -8.85 3.56
CA LYS A 54 -41.82 -10.01 4.26
C LYS A 54 -40.43 -9.70 4.80
N GLN A 55 -39.63 -8.92 4.09
CA GLN A 55 -38.31 -8.47 4.57
C GLN A 55 -38.43 -7.58 5.81
N GLN A 56 -39.32 -6.58 5.77
CA GLN A 56 -39.57 -5.70 6.91
C GLN A 56 -40.09 -6.47 8.14
N TYR A 57 -41.04 -7.38 7.93
CA TYR A 57 -41.56 -8.22 9.02
C TYR A 57 -40.47 -9.11 9.63
N THR A 58 -39.60 -9.69 8.80
CA THR A 58 -38.51 -10.55 9.28
C THR A 58 -37.43 -9.75 10.01
N ASN A 59 -37.13 -8.52 9.58
CA ASN A 59 -36.25 -7.59 10.30
C ASN A 59 -36.80 -7.23 11.68
N GLN A 60 -38.11 -6.98 11.78
CA GLN A 60 -38.75 -6.71 13.07
C GLN A 60 -38.63 -7.92 14.01
N LEU A 61 -38.90 -9.13 13.51
CA LEU A 61 -38.73 -10.36 14.29
C LEU A 61 -37.28 -10.55 14.76
N ALA A 62 -36.29 -10.22 13.93
CA ALA A 62 -34.88 -10.29 14.32
C ALA A 62 -34.55 -9.32 15.47
N LYS A 63 -34.98 -8.06 15.38
CA LYS A 63 -34.80 -7.05 16.44
C LYS A 63 -35.47 -7.45 17.75
N GLU A 64 -36.69 -8.00 17.68
CA GLU A 64 -37.41 -8.50 18.87
C GLU A 64 -36.71 -9.71 19.49
N THR A 65 -36.15 -10.61 18.67
CA THR A 65 -35.45 -11.81 19.13
C THR A 65 -34.13 -11.47 19.82
N ASP A 66 -33.37 -10.53 19.26
CA ASP A 66 -32.15 -9.99 19.89
C ASP A 66 -32.44 -9.42 21.28
N LYS A 67 -33.50 -8.59 21.38
CA LYS A 67 -33.96 -8.06 22.66
C LYS A 67 -34.32 -9.15 23.66
N TYR A 68 -35.07 -10.17 23.26
CA TYR A 68 -35.43 -11.29 24.15
C TYR A 68 -34.22 -12.12 24.59
N ILE A 69 -33.21 -12.30 23.73
CA ILE A 69 -31.97 -13.01 24.09
C ILE A 69 -31.15 -12.22 25.13
N LYS A 70 -31.08 -10.89 25.00
CA LYS A 70 -30.46 -10.01 26.01
C LYS A 70 -31.23 -10.01 27.33
N GLU A 71 -32.56 -9.98 27.29
CA GLU A 71 -33.42 -10.12 28.48
C GLU A 71 -33.23 -11.50 29.14
N PHE A 72 -33.14 -12.58 28.36
CA PHE A 72 -32.86 -13.92 28.88
C PHE A 72 -31.49 -14.02 29.55
N GLY A 73 -30.49 -13.31 29.02
CA GLY A 73 -29.13 -13.24 29.57
C GLY A 73 -28.98 -12.41 30.85
N SER A 74 -29.90 -11.48 31.11
CA SER A 74 -29.84 -10.55 32.27
C SER A 74 -30.66 -11.00 33.48
N LEU A 75 -31.24 -12.20 33.43
CA LEU A 75 -32.00 -12.78 34.54
C LEU A 75 -31.10 -13.11 35.74
N PRO A 76 -31.55 -12.87 36.99
CA PRO A 76 -30.74 -13.08 38.19
C PRO A 76 -30.35 -14.54 38.41
N ALA A 77 -29.14 -14.75 38.94
CA ALA A 77 -28.59 -16.06 39.25
C ALA A 77 -29.46 -16.81 40.26
N THR A 78 -30.01 -17.97 39.87
CA THR A 78 -30.67 -18.94 40.79
C THR A 78 -30.03 -20.32 40.64
N THR A 79 -30.42 -21.29 41.46
CA THR A 79 -29.91 -22.68 41.48
C THR A 79 -29.93 -23.42 40.13
N GLU A 80 -30.71 -22.96 39.13
CA GLU A 80 -30.76 -23.50 37.76
C GLU A 80 -29.90 -22.71 36.74
N GLN A 81 -28.87 -21.98 37.20
CA GLN A 81 -28.03 -21.13 36.34
C GLN A 81 -27.29 -21.92 35.23
N ARG A 82 -26.88 -23.16 35.51
CA ARG A 82 -26.18 -24.03 34.54
C ARG A 82 -27.07 -24.47 33.38
N GLN A 83 -28.31 -24.90 33.66
CA GLN A 83 -29.27 -25.28 32.61
C GLN A 83 -29.68 -24.09 31.74
N ARG A 84 -29.85 -22.91 32.34
CA ARG A 84 -30.17 -21.68 31.60
C ARG A 84 -29.02 -21.20 30.71
N LYS A 85 -27.76 -21.37 31.12
CA LYS A 85 -26.60 -21.05 30.27
C LYS A 85 -26.60 -21.92 29.00
N ILE A 86 -26.76 -23.24 29.15
CA ILE A 86 -26.84 -24.19 28.03
C ILE A 86 -28.03 -23.84 27.11
N GLN A 87 -29.18 -23.50 27.69
CA GLN A 87 -30.36 -23.10 26.93
C GLN A 87 -30.14 -21.78 26.16
N LYS A 88 -29.47 -20.80 26.78
CA LYS A 88 -29.08 -19.53 26.13
C LYS A 88 -28.17 -19.79 24.94
N ASP A 89 -27.10 -20.57 25.13
CA ASP A 89 -26.09 -20.82 24.10
C ASP A 89 -26.69 -21.52 22.88
N ARG A 90 -27.59 -22.48 23.12
CA ARG A 90 -28.36 -23.13 22.06
C ARG A 90 -29.25 -22.14 21.29
N LEU A 91 -29.99 -21.28 21.99
CA LEU A 91 -30.88 -20.29 21.36
C LEU A 91 -30.10 -19.25 20.57
N VAL A 92 -28.93 -18.83 21.05
CA VAL A 92 -28.00 -17.93 20.35
C VAL A 92 -27.49 -18.58 19.06
N GLY A 93 -27.12 -19.86 19.10
CA GLY A 93 -26.69 -20.62 17.91
C GLY A 93 -27.80 -20.80 16.86
N GLU A 94 -29.01 -21.18 17.30
CA GLU A 94 -30.18 -21.33 16.44
C GLU A 94 -30.59 -19.99 15.79
N PHE A 95 -30.57 -18.88 16.56
CA PHE A 95 -30.87 -17.55 16.05
C PHE A 95 -29.82 -17.05 15.06
N THR A 96 -28.53 -17.24 15.36
CA THR A 96 -27.42 -16.88 14.46
C THR A 96 -27.59 -17.58 13.10
N THR A 97 -27.91 -18.88 13.10
CA THR A 97 -28.12 -19.65 11.88
C THR A 97 -29.30 -19.11 11.05
N ALA A 98 -30.43 -18.83 11.69
CA ALA A 98 -31.61 -18.27 11.02
C ALA A 98 -31.34 -16.88 10.44
N LEU A 99 -30.61 -16.03 11.17
CA LEU A 99 -30.26 -14.67 10.78
C LEU A 99 -29.27 -14.64 9.62
N THR A 100 -28.27 -15.52 9.60
CA THR A 100 -27.30 -15.63 8.49
C THR A 100 -27.99 -16.01 7.19
N ASN A 101 -28.97 -16.94 7.25
CA ASN A 101 -29.75 -17.31 6.07
C ASN A 101 -30.60 -16.13 5.57
N PHE A 102 -31.26 -15.41 6.47
CA PHE A 102 -32.06 -14.24 6.12
C PHE A 102 -31.21 -13.11 5.51
N GLN A 103 -30.06 -12.80 6.10
CA GLN A 103 -29.15 -11.77 5.61
C GLN A 103 -28.63 -12.08 4.19
N ARG A 104 -28.33 -13.36 3.91
CA ARG A 104 -27.97 -13.81 2.56
C ARG A 104 -29.09 -13.51 1.55
N LEU A 105 -30.34 -13.76 1.92
CA LEU A 105 -31.50 -13.50 1.06
C LEU A 105 -31.75 -12.00 0.86
N GLN A 106 -31.54 -11.15 1.87
CA GLN A 106 -31.61 -9.69 1.73
C GLN A 106 -30.58 -9.16 0.71
N ARG A 107 -29.34 -9.67 0.75
CA ARG A 107 -28.30 -9.29 -0.24
C ARG A 107 -28.67 -9.74 -1.65
N GLN A 108 -29.23 -10.94 -1.80
CA GLN A 108 -29.72 -11.43 -3.09
C GLN A 108 -30.89 -10.60 -3.63
N ALA A 109 -31.77 -10.10 -2.75
CA ALA A 109 -32.84 -9.18 -3.13
C ALA A 109 -32.30 -7.84 -3.64
N ALA A 110 -31.34 -7.26 -2.93
CA ALA A 110 -30.72 -5.99 -3.32
C ALA A 110 -30.00 -6.09 -4.68
N GLU A 111 -29.31 -7.20 -4.94
CA GLU A 111 -28.64 -7.44 -6.23
C GLU A 111 -29.63 -7.54 -7.38
N LYS A 112 -30.72 -8.30 -7.20
CA LYS A 112 -31.76 -8.43 -8.23
C LYS A 112 -32.46 -7.10 -8.55
N GLU A 113 -32.58 -6.20 -7.57
CA GLU A 113 -33.13 -4.86 -7.77
C GLU A 113 -32.14 -3.96 -8.53
N LYS A 114 -30.85 -4.03 -8.20
CA LYS A 114 -29.77 -3.31 -8.92
C LYS A 114 -29.65 -3.77 -10.37
N ASP A 115 -29.71 -5.08 -10.61
CA ASP A 115 -29.70 -5.66 -11.95
C ASP A 115 -30.91 -5.23 -12.79
N PHE A 116 -32.08 -5.08 -12.16
CA PHE A 116 -33.27 -4.58 -12.85
C PHE A 116 -33.08 -3.11 -13.28
N VAL A 117 -32.62 -2.24 -12.38
CA VAL A 117 -32.32 -0.83 -12.69
C VAL A 117 -31.25 -0.72 -13.78
N ALA A 118 -30.21 -1.55 -13.74
CA ALA A 118 -29.17 -1.59 -14.76
C ALA A 118 -29.70 -2.04 -16.13
N ARG A 119 -30.58 -3.05 -16.17
CA ARG A 119 -31.21 -3.52 -17.42
C ARG A 119 -32.11 -2.47 -18.06
N VAL A 120 -32.96 -1.80 -17.28
CA VAL A 120 -33.84 -0.72 -17.79
C VAL A 120 -33.02 0.46 -18.32
N ARG A 121 -31.89 0.78 -17.68
CA ARG A 121 -30.92 1.78 -18.17
C ARG A 121 -30.19 1.36 -19.44
N ALA A 122 -29.89 0.06 -19.59
CA ALA A 122 -29.17 -0.49 -20.74
C ALA A 122 -30.07 -0.68 -21.98
N SER A 123 -31.34 -1.08 -21.79
CA SER A 123 -32.33 -1.17 -22.88
C SER A 123 -32.66 0.18 -23.51
N SER A 124 -32.35 1.28 -22.83
CA SER A 124 -32.56 2.65 -23.32
C SER A 124 -31.35 3.25 -24.08
N ARG A 125 -30.20 2.56 -24.15
CA ARG A 125 -28.95 3.08 -24.76
C ARG A 125 -28.57 2.40 -26.08
N VAL A 126 -29.51 2.23 -27.01
CA VAL A 126 -29.18 1.85 -28.40
C VAL A 126 -29.39 3.03 -29.35
N SER A 127 -28.36 3.89 -29.42
CA SER A 127 -27.90 4.73 -30.55
C SER A 127 -27.50 6.13 -30.13
N GLY A 128 -26.22 6.46 -30.32
CA GLY A 128 -25.70 7.80 -30.05
C GLY A 128 -24.21 7.98 -30.38
N GLY A 129 -23.78 7.51 -31.56
CA GLY A 129 -22.67 8.08 -32.35
C GLY A 129 -21.25 8.07 -31.78
N ALA A 130 -20.41 7.15 -32.28
CA ALA A 130 -19.00 7.43 -32.51
C ALA A 130 -18.85 8.24 -33.82
N PRO A 131 -17.96 9.25 -33.90
CA PRO A 131 -17.39 9.70 -35.17
C PRO A 131 -16.20 8.79 -35.51
N GLU A 132 -16.31 7.99 -36.57
CA GLU A 132 -15.16 7.37 -37.22
C GLU A 132 -14.45 8.39 -38.12
N ASP A 133 -13.12 8.47 -37.99
CA ASP A 133 -12.23 8.45 -39.15
C ASP A 133 -11.00 7.63 -38.78
N SER A 134 -10.92 6.42 -39.34
CA SER A 134 -9.75 5.55 -39.29
C SER A 134 -9.24 5.30 -40.70
N TYR A 135 -7.91 5.29 -40.86
CA TYR A 135 -7.24 4.69 -42.01
C TYR A 135 -6.52 3.40 -41.60
N LYS A 136 -7.25 2.29 -41.81
CA LYS A 136 -6.87 0.95 -42.31
C LYS A 136 -5.55 0.26 -41.91
N GLU A 137 -5.75 -0.95 -41.38
CA GLU A 137 -5.19 -2.23 -41.84
C GLU A 137 -6.31 -3.27 -41.59
N GLY A 138 -6.77 -4.20 -42.43
CA GLY A 138 -6.12 -5.13 -43.35
C GLY A 138 -6.79 -6.52 -43.22
N THR A 139 -7.94 -6.71 -43.88
CA THR A 139 -8.48 -7.94 -44.54
C THR A 139 -8.57 -9.30 -43.79
N LEU A 140 -9.80 -9.84 -43.62
CA LEU A 140 -10.29 -11.09 -44.28
C LEU A 140 -11.83 -11.32 -44.12
N VAL A 141 -12.60 -11.08 -45.21
CA VAL A 141 -13.71 -11.83 -45.87
C VAL A 141 -14.60 -12.80 -45.04
N SER A 142 -15.93 -13.02 -45.20
CA SER A 142 -17.16 -12.41 -45.79
C SER A 142 -18.30 -13.46 -45.66
N TRP A 143 -19.58 -13.08 -45.51
CA TRP A 143 -20.75 -13.46 -46.38
C TRP A 143 -22.13 -13.18 -45.71
N ASP A 144 -22.86 -12.22 -46.32
CA ASP A 144 -24.32 -12.07 -46.59
C ASP A 144 -25.39 -12.64 -45.62
N SER A 145 -26.52 -12.01 -45.31
CA SER A 145 -27.42 -11.14 -46.11
C SER A 145 -28.52 -10.48 -45.23
N GLN A 146 -28.99 -9.30 -45.66
CA GLN A 146 -30.09 -8.45 -45.13
C GLN A 146 -31.51 -9.08 -45.21
N PRO A 147 -32.62 -8.51 -44.65
CA PRO A 147 -32.87 -7.07 -44.43
C PRO A 147 -33.54 -6.59 -43.13
N GLN A 148 -33.14 -5.37 -42.75
CA GLN A 148 -33.88 -4.25 -42.16
C GLN A 148 -35.21 -4.54 -41.43
N ALA A 149 -35.15 -4.51 -40.10
CA ALA A 149 -36.27 -4.09 -39.25
C ALA A 149 -36.04 -2.61 -38.85
N GLN A 150 -37.06 -1.79 -39.06
CA GLN A 150 -37.10 -0.39 -38.64
C GLN A 150 -36.91 -0.30 -37.12
N VAL A 151 -35.87 0.39 -36.67
CA VAL A 151 -35.70 0.76 -35.25
C VAL A 151 -36.52 2.03 -35.05
N GLN A 152 -37.60 1.90 -34.29
CA GLN A 152 -38.38 2.99 -33.76
C GLN A 152 -37.65 3.46 -32.50
N ASP A 153 -37.29 4.74 -32.41
CA ASP A 153 -36.75 5.33 -31.18
C ASP A 153 -37.81 5.24 -30.07
N GLU A 154 -37.62 4.34 -29.10
CA GLU A 154 -38.36 4.37 -27.84
C GLU A 154 -37.58 5.25 -26.84
N GLU A 155 -38.02 6.50 -26.71
CA GLU A 155 -37.61 7.43 -25.66
C GLU A 155 -38.04 6.89 -24.28
N ILE A 156 -37.23 7.08 -23.22
CA ILE A 156 -37.58 6.65 -21.85
C ILE A 156 -38.94 7.25 -21.49
N THR A 157 -39.95 6.39 -21.27
CA THR A 157 -41.27 6.88 -20.91
C THR A 157 -41.28 7.45 -19.49
N GLU A 158 -42.16 8.39 -19.20
CA GLU A 158 -42.33 8.96 -17.84
C GLU A 158 -42.65 7.86 -16.80
N ASP A 159 -43.26 6.76 -17.24
CA ASP A 159 -43.53 5.55 -16.46
C ASP A 159 -42.25 4.76 -16.12
N ASP A 160 -41.25 4.69 -17.02
CA ASP A 160 -39.96 4.03 -16.77
C ASP A 160 -39.12 4.79 -15.74
N LEU A 161 -39.12 6.12 -15.79
CA LEU A 161 -38.42 6.96 -14.79
C LEU A 161 -39.03 6.82 -13.39
N ARG A 162 -40.36 6.82 -13.32
CA ARG A 162 -41.09 6.60 -12.05
C ARG A 162 -40.81 5.21 -11.48
N LEU A 163 -40.74 4.20 -12.35
CA LEU A 163 -40.38 2.84 -11.95
C LEU A 163 -38.93 2.78 -11.44
N ILE A 164 -37.97 3.43 -12.10
CA ILE A 164 -36.57 3.48 -11.64
C ILE A 164 -36.46 4.14 -10.25
N GLU A 165 -37.16 5.25 -10.03
CA GLU A 165 -37.14 5.98 -8.75
C GLU A 165 -37.70 5.14 -7.59
N GLU A 166 -38.82 4.44 -7.81
CA GLU A 166 -39.41 3.51 -6.83
C GLU A 166 -38.45 2.36 -6.48
N ARG A 167 -37.68 1.89 -7.47
CA ARG A 167 -36.71 0.80 -7.32
C ARG A 167 -35.46 1.25 -6.58
N GLU A 168 -34.96 2.47 -6.83
CA GLU A 168 -33.84 3.03 -6.09
C GLU A 168 -34.19 3.31 -4.62
N SER A 169 -35.41 3.78 -4.34
CA SER A 169 -35.91 3.94 -2.97
C SER A 169 -35.96 2.60 -2.22
N SER A 170 -36.42 1.54 -2.88
CA SER A 170 -36.44 0.18 -2.33
C SER A 170 -35.04 -0.36 -2.04
N ILE A 171 -34.05 -0.07 -2.90
CA ILE A 171 -32.64 -0.42 -2.69
C ILE A 171 -32.08 0.28 -1.44
N ARG A 172 -32.34 1.58 -1.26
CA ARG A 172 -31.89 2.32 -0.07
C ARG A 172 -32.48 1.75 1.22
N GLN A 173 -33.76 1.36 1.20
CA GLN A 173 -34.39 0.70 2.35
C GLN A 173 -33.74 -0.66 2.66
N LEU A 174 -33.41 -1.46 1.63
CA LEU A 174 -32.72 -2.74 1.81
C LEU A 174 -31.31 -2.57 2.39
N GLU A 175 -30.59 -1.51 2.00
CA GLU A 175 -29.26 -1.22 2.53
C GLU A 175 -29.32 -0.83 4.02
N ALA A 176 -30.32 -0.04 4.43
CA ALA A 176 -30.57 0.28 5.83
C ALA A 176 -30.96 -0.97 6.66
N ASP A 177 -31.86 -1.79 6.12
CA ASP A 177 -32.30 -3.05 6.73
C ASP A 177 -31.12 -4.04 6.94
N ILE A 178 -30.15 -4.06 6.02
CA ILE A 178 -28.92 -4.88 6.16
C ILE A 178 -28.01 -4.33 7.28
N MET A 179 -27.95 -3.01 7.45
CA MET A 179 -27.19 -2.40 8.55
C MET A 179 -27.78 -2.76 9.92
N ASP A 180 -29.11 -2.75 10.06
CA ASP A 180 -29.80 -3.17 11.28
C ASP A 180 -29.46 -4.61 11.69
N ILE A 181 -29.40 -5.53 10.72
CA ILE A 181 -29.05 -6.93 10.96
C ILE A 181 -27.56 -7.07 11.33
N ASN A 182 -26.68 -6.24 10.77
CA ASN A 182 -25.26 -6.23 11.13
C ASN A 182 -25.02 -5.80 12.58
N GLU A 183 -25.81 -4.86 13.11
CA GLU A 183 -25.73 -4.48 14.53
C GLU A 183 -26.14 -5.66 15.44
N ILE A 184 -27.17 -6.42 15.08
CA ILE A 184 -27.56 -7.64 15.81
C ILE A 184 -26.43 -8.69 15.80
N PHE A 185 -25.69 -8.83 14.70
CA PHE A 185 -24.52 -9.71 14.65
C PHE A 185 -23.38 -9.27 15.57
N LYS A 186 -23.16 -7.96 15.76
CA LYS A 186 -22.19 -7.45 16.74
C LYS A 186 -22.59 -7.81 18.16
N ASP A 187 -23.88 -7.64 18.48
CA ASP A 187 -24.44 -7.98 19.80
C ASP A 187 -24.33 -9.49 20.10
N LEU A 188 -24.62 -10.34 19.12
CA LEU A 188 -24.43 -11.80 19.20
C LEU A 188 -22.96 -12.18 19.38
N GLY A 189 -22.06 -11.51 18.65
CA GLY A 189 -20.62 -11.73 18.75
C GLY A 189 -20.05 -11.39 20.12
N MET A 190 -20.50 -10.28 20.73
CA MET A 190 -20.12 -9.91 22.09
C MET A 190 -20.61 -10.94 23.12
N MET A 191 -21.84 -11.46 22.97
CA MET A 191 -22.37 -12.51 23.86
C MET A 191 -21.64 -13.86 23.74
N ILE A 192 -21.02 -14.16 22.60
CA ILE A 192 -20.23 -15.38 22.39
C ILE A 192 -18.83 -15.23 23.03
N HIS A 193 -18.27 -14.02 23.04
CA HIS A 193 -16.94 -13.73 23.59
C HIS A 193 -16.87 -13.74 25.13
N GLU A 194 -18.00 -13.60 25.83
CA GLU A 194 -18.07 -13.69 27.31
C GLU A 194 -17.91 -15.13 27.87
N GLN A 195 -17.65 -16.14 27.04
CA GLN A 195 -17.51 -17.55 27.45
C GLN A 195 -16.06 -18.03 27.71
N GLY A 196 -15.13 -17.11 27.94
CA GLY A 196 -13.72 -17.43 28.21
C GLY A 196 -13.41 -18.03 29.59
N ASP A 197 -14.23 -18.95 30.12
CA ASP A 197 -13.91 -19.80 31.27
C ASP A 197 -14.68 -21.13 31.15
N VAL A 198 -13.99 -22.18 30.69
CA VAL A 198 -14.53 -23.53 30.47
C VAL A 198 -14.30 -24.39 31.71
N ILE A 199 -15.37 -24.98 32.27
CA ILE A 199 -15.28 -25.98 33.36
C ILE A 199 -15.39 -27.39 32.78
N ASP A 200 -14.39 -28.20 33.10
CA ASP A 200 -14.19 -29.61 32.76
C ASP A 200 -15.39 -30.52 33.07
N SER A 201 -15.77 -31.33 32.08
CA SER A 201 -16.49 -32.59 32.25
C SER A 201 -15.69 -33.66 31.53
N ILE A 202 -15.17 -34.66 32.24
CA ILE A 202 -14.29 -35.71 31.70
C ILE A 202 -14.94 -36.42 30.51
N GLU A 203 -16.26 -36.64 30.52
CA GLU A 203 -16.99 -37.27 29.42
C GLU A 203 -17.11 -36.38 28.18
N ALA A 204 -17.36 -35.08 28.37
CA ALA A 204 -17.39 -34.11 27.27
C ALA A 204 -15.98 -33.89 26.70
N ASN A 205 -14.95 -33.94 27.53
CA ASN A 205 -13.55 -33.90 27.10
C ASN A 205 -13.16 -35.18 26.35
N VAL A 206 -13.73 -36.34 26.65
CA VAL A 206 -13.45 -37.60 25.93
C VAL A 206 -14.15 -37.64 24.57
N GLU A 207 -15.43 -37.25 24.48
CA GLU A 207 -16.14 -37.17 23.20
C GLU A 207 -15.59 -36.05 22.31
N ASN A 208 -15.31 -34.87 22.87
CA ASN A 208 -14.64 -33.81 22.14
C ASN A 208 -13.20 -34.19 21.82
N ALA A 209 -12.47 -34.93 22.67
CA ALA A 209 -11.15 -35.43 22.32
C ALA A 209 -11.22 -36.43 21.17
N ASP A 210 -12.21 -37.32 21.08
CA ASP A 210 -12.33 -38.24 19.94
C ASP A 210 -12.64 -37.47 18.64
N VAL A 211 -13.57 -36.49 18.68
CA VAL A 211 -13.87 -35.63 17.52
C VAL A 211 -12.66 -34.76 17.15
N HIS A 212 -11.99 -34.16 18.12
CA HIS A 212 -10.79 -33.35 17.90
C HIS A 212 -9.60 -34.21 17.47
N VAL A 213 -9.47 -35.46 17.92
CA VAL A 213 -8.43 -36.40 17.47
C VAL A 213 -8.74 -36.88 16.06
N GLN A 214 -9.99 -37.11 15.68
CA GLN A 214 -10.36 -37.45 14.31
C GLN A 214 -10.17 -36.27 13.35
N GLN A 215 -10.58 -35.08 13.75
CA GLN A 215 -10.32 -33.85 12.99
C GLN A 215 -8.83 -33.56 12.93
N ALA A 216 -8.09 -33.67 14.05
CA ALA A 216 -6.65 -33.52 14.08
C ALA A 216 -5.98 -34.59 13.22
N ASN A 217 -6.43 -35.84 13.20
CA ASN A 217 -5.89 -36.87 12.33
C ASN A 217 -6.18 -36.58 10.84
N GLN A 218 -7.35 -36.00 10.51
CA GLN A 218 -7.63 -35.53 9.15
C GLN A 218 -6.76 -34.33 8.77
N GLN A 219 -6.61 -33.35 9.67
CA GLN A 219 -5.74 -32.20 9.45
C GLN A 219 -4.26 -32.61 9.42
N LEU A 220 -3.83 -33.60 10.22
CA LEU A 220 -2.48 -34.19 10.22
C LEU A 220 -2.22 -35.00 8.95
N ALA A 221 -3.19 -35.76 8.46
CA ALA A 221 -3.08 -36.47 7.18
C ALA A 221 -3.01 -35.50 5.99
N ARG A 222 -3.68 -34.35 6.08
CA ARG A 222 -3.58 -33.27 5.10
C ARG A 222 -2.26 -32.49 5.23
N ALA A 223 -1.86 -32.18 6.46
CA ALA A 223 -0.57 -31.58 6.83
C ALA A 223 0.61 -32.42 6.27
N ALA A 224 0.50 -33.75 6.35
CA ALA A 224 1.49 -34.69 5.82
C ALA A 224 1.68 -34.63 4.29
N ASN A 225 0.73 -34.05 3.55
CA ASN A 225 0.84 -33.86 2.10
C ASN A 225 1.42 -32.50 1.70
N TYR A 226 1.59 -31.55 2.64
CA TYR A 226 2.28 -30.30 2.33
C TYR A 226 3.76 -30.59 2.18
N GLN A 227 4.32 -30.14 1.06
CA GLN A 227 5.70 -30.35 0.70
C GLN A 227 6.24 -29.02 0.19
N ASP A 228 7.52 -28.82 0.46
CA ASP A 228 8.29 -27.70 -0.05
C ASP A 228 8.66 -27.94 -1.52
N TYR A 229 8.58 -26.89 -2.32
CA TYR A 229 8.85 -26.91 -3.76
C TYR A 229 9.54 -25.62 -4.18
N PHE A 230 10.46 -25.74 -5.12
CA PHE A 230 11.08 -24.59 -5.79
C PHE A 230 10.80 -24.62 -7.30
N THR A 231 10.97 -23.47 -7.96
CA THR A 231 10.85 -23.36 -9.42
C THR A 231 12.19 -22.99 -10.04
N ASP A 232 12.53 -23.59 -11.17
CA ASP A 232 13.71 -23.22 -11.96
C ASP A 232 13.41 -22.12 -13.01
N GLU A 233 14.43 -21.73 -13.81
CA GLU A 233 14.30 -20.74 -14.88
C GLU A 233 13.22 -21.08 -15.92
N ASN A 234 12.90 -22.38 -16.09
CA ASN A 234 11.85 -22.86 -16.99
C ASN A 234 10.45 -22.81 -16.33
N ARG A 235 10.35 -22.28 -15.11
CA ARG A 235 9.12 -22.17 -14.31
C ARG A 235 8.49 -23.53 -14.02
N VAL A 236 9.31 -24.58 -13.97
CA VAL A 236 8.86 -25.93 -13.62
C VAL A 236 8.96 -26.08 -12.12
N LEU A 237 7.83 -26.37 -11.47
CA LEU A 237 7.77 -26.62 -10.04
C LEU A 237 8.40 -28.00 -9.76
N LYS A 238 9.38 -28.05 -8.86
CA LYS A 238 10.12 -29.27 -8.49
C LYS A 238 10.05 -29.42 -6.99
N LYS A 239 9.82 -30.65 -6.54
CA LYS A 239 9.84 -30.95 -5.11
C LYS A 239 11.23 -30.64 -4.57
N ASP A 240 11.28 -29.91 -3.49
CA ASP A 240 12.54 -29.54 -2.87
C ASP A 240 13.15 -30.77 -2.15
N PRO A 241 14.41 -31.16 -2.44
CA PRO A 241 15.08 -32.20 -1.68
C PRO A 241 15.27 -31.85 -0.19
N GLN A 242 15.43 -30.58 0.14
CA GLN A 242 15.48 -30.08 1.52
C GLN A 242 14.13 -29.43 1.85
N GLN A 243 13.56 -29.72 3.01
CA GLN A 243 12.25 -29.19 3.38
C GLN A 243 12.48 -28.13 4.46
N ASP A 244 12.73 -26.90 4.02
CA ASP A 244 13.15 -25.80 4.89
C ASP A 244 11.93 -25.02 5.45
N TYR A 245 10.79 -25.10 4.76
CA TYR A 245 9.51 -24.65 5.32
C TYR A 245 8.88 -25.75 6.21
N HIS A 246 8.58 -25.40 7.45
CA HIS A 246 7.95 -26.28 8.43
C HIS A 246 6.51 -25.85 8.70
N LEU A 247 5.54 -26.70 8.38
CA LEU A 247 4.14 -26.43 8.67
C LEU A 247 3.86 -26.57 10.17
N GLU A 248 3.48 -25.47 10.82
CA GLU A 248 3.18 -25.40 12.25
C GLU A 248 1.69 -25.62 12.53
N TYR A 249 0.84 -25.08 11.65
CA TYR A 249 -0.60 -25.13 11.80
C TYR A 249 -1.29 -25.09 10.43
N ALA A 250 -2.33 -25.90 10.27
CA ALA A 250 -3.21 -25.84 9.12
C ALA A 250 -4.66 -25.97 9.57
N MET A 251 -5.50 -25.08 9.06
CA MET A 251 -6.94 -25.14 9.25
C MET A 251 -7.64 -24.70 7.97
N GLU A 252 -8.54 -25.54 7.50
CA GLU A 252 -9.45 -25.20 6.41
C GLU A 252 -10.86 -25.10 6.96
N ASN A 253 -11.56 -24.01 6.67
CA ASN A 253 -13.00 -23.89 6.89
C ASN A 253 -13.72 -23.57 5.58
N SER A 254 -15.04 -23.36 5.64
CA SER A 254 -15.84 -23.10 4.43
C SER A 254 -15.52 -21.79 3.70
N THR A 255 -14.69 -20.92 4.29
CA THR A 255 -14.37 -19.60 3.75
C THR A 255 -12.91 -19.43 3.39
N HIS A 256 -11.98 -20.01 4.16
CA HIS A 256 -10.55 -19.81 3.99
C HIS A 256 -9.75 -21.02 4.46
N THR A 257 -8.56 -21.14 3.89
CA THR A 257 -7.49 -22.02 4.40
C THR A 257 -6.45 -21.14 5.08
N ILE A 258 -6.12 -21.47 6.32
CA ILE A 258 -5.08 -20.84 7.11
C ILE A 258 -3.94 -21.84 7.24
N LEU A 259 -2.77 -21.45 6.78
CA LEU A 259 -1.52 -22.17 6.96
C LEU A 259 -0.59 -21.26 7.76
N ALA A 260 -0.06 -21.75 8.87
CA ALA A 260 1.06 -21.14 9.55
C ALA A 260 2.25 -22.08 9.39
N PHE A 261 3.37 -21.51 8.95
CA PHE A 261 4.61 -22.23 8.76
C PHE A 261 5.77 -21.38 9.28
N SER A 262 6.87 -22.04 9.62
CA SER A 262 8.13 -21.42 9.99
C SER A 262 9.20 -21.76 8.96
N ARG A 263 10.20 -20.88 8.82
CA ARG A 263 11.38 -21.08 7.98
C ARG A 263 12.51 -20.23 8.54
N ASP A 264 13.72 -20.77 8.54
CA ASP A 264 14.92 -20.01 8.90
C ASP A 264 15.17 -18.88 7.90
N LEU A 265 15.60 -17.71 8.40
CA LEU A 265 15.88 -16.55 7.53
C LEU A 265 16.92 -16.86 6.47
N HIS A 266 17.91 -17.67 6.85
CA HIS A 266 18.95 -18.18 5.97
C HIS A 266 19.01 -19.69 6.09
N THR A 267 18.91 -20.37 4.96
CA THR A 267 19.07 -21.81 4.87
C THR A 267 20.36 -22.11 4.13
N CYS A 268 20.85 -23.34 4.28
CA CYS A 268 22.02 -23.82 3.54
C CYS A 268 21.66 -24.50 2.22
N ASP A 269 20.37 -24.46 1.85
CA ASP A 269 19.91 -24.90 0.55
C ASP A 269 20.17 -23.81 -0.50
N THR A 270 20.82 -24.19 -1.59
CA THR A 270 21.13 -23.31 -2.72
C THR A 270 19.92 -22.92 -3.56
N ASN A 271 18.81 -23.66 -3.45
CA ASN A 271 17.55 -23.37 -4.13
C ASN A 271 16.72 -22.30 -3.41
N ASP A 272 17.11 -21.98 -2.18
CA ASP A 272 16.34 -21.15 -1.28
C ASP A 272 16.76 -19.69 -1.32
N LYS A 273 15.77 -18.79 -1.21
CA LYS A 273 16.03 -17.35 -1.13
C LYS A 273 16.34 -16.95 0.31
N SER A 274 17.50 -16.33 0.54
CA SER A 274 17.78 -15.69 1.84
C SER A 274 16.80 -14.54 2.11
N ILE A 275 16.18 -14.53 3.30
CA ILE A 275 15.32 -13.45 3.75
C ILE A 275 16.17 -12.44 4.53
N THR A 276 16.27 -11.23 3.99
CA THR A 276 17.02 -10.12 4.58
C THR A 276 16.08 -8.96 4.94
N GLU A 277 16.63 -7.80 5.33
CA GLU A 277 15.85 -6.56 5.51
C GLU A 277 15.40 -5.92 4.17
N SER A 278 15.83 -6.47 3.04
CA SER A 278 15.40 -6.07 1.69
C SER A 278 13.93 -6.41 1.42
N THR A 279 13.38 -5.84 0.35
CA THR A 279 12.04 -6.17 -0.11
C THR A 279 11.95 -7.63 -0.58
N VAL A 280 10.88 -8.30 -0.19
CA VAL A 280 10.56 -9.67 -0.61
C VAL A 280 9.27 -9.65 -1.41
N ARG A 281 9.36 -10.09 -2.65
CA ARG A 281 8.18 -10.32 -3.50
C ARG A 281 7.59 -11.69 -3.19
N ILE A 282 6.49 -11.70 -2.44
CA ILE A 282 5.70 -12.91 -2.22
C ILE A 282 4.85 -13.17 -3.45
N ILE A 283 4.84 -14.41 -3.91
CA ILE A 283 3.96 -14.88 -4.98
C ILE A 283 2.99 -15.90 -4.40
N TRP A 284 1.76 -15.93 -4.92
CA TRP A 284 0.78 -16.95 -4.57
C TRP A 284 0.07 -17.44 -5.81
N ALA A 285 -0.34 -18.70 -5.76
CA ALA A 285 -1.20 -19.32 -6.75
C ALA A 285 -2.03 -20.41 -6.07
N TYR A 286 -3.24 -20.66 -6.58
CA TYR A 286 -4.10 -21.74 -6.08
C TYR A 286 -4.96 -22.32 -7.20
N HIS A 287 -5.35 -23.59 -7.08
CA HIS A 287 -6.15 -24.25 -8.10
C HIS A 287 -7.24 -25.12 -7.49
N HIS A 288 -8.48 -25.05 -8.02
CA HIS A 288 -9.69 -25.78 -7.58
C HIS A 288 -9.61 -27.33 -7.67
N LYS A 289 -8.42 -27.90 -7.77
CA LYS A 289 -8.21 -29.34 -7.73
C LYS A 289 -6.85 -29.56 -7.14
N ASP A 290 -6.82 -30.40 -6.14
CA ASP A 290 -5.62 -30.88 -5.46
C ASP A 290 -4.67 -31.49 -6.49
N MET A 291 -3.37 -31.39 -6.23
CA MET A 291 -2.35 -32.03 -7.06
C MET A 291 -2.52 -33.56 -6.98
N GLY A 292 -2.91 -34.18 -8.10
CA GLY A 292 -3.10 -35.64 -8.20
C GLY A 292 -1.90 -36.37 -8.82
N GLU A 293 -2.02 -37.69 -9.02
CA GLU A 293 -0.97 -38.52 -9.68
C GLU A 293 -0.64 -38.10 -11.13
N ALA A 294 -1.52 -37.32 -11.78
CA ALA A 294 -1.36 -36.85 -13.16
C ALA A 294 -0.53 -35.55 -13.32
N GLY A 295 0.00 -34.99 -12.23
CA GLY A 295 0.89 -33.82 -12.26
C GLY A 295 0.23 -32.46 -12.00
N GLN A 296 1.00 -31.40 -12.22
CA GLN A 296 0.71 -30.01 -11.84
C GLN A 296 -0.45 -29.41 -12.65
N ASN A 297 -1.53 -29.03 -11.95
CA ASN A 297 -2.62 -28.27 -12.55
C ASN A 297 -2.21 -26.79 -12.68
N TYR A 298 -2.29 -26.22 -13.88
CA TYR A 298 -2.02 -24.81 -14.07
C TYR A 298 -3.11 -23.95 -13.39
N HIS A 299 -2.70 -23.05 -12.49
CA HIS A 299 -3.57 -22.22 -11.65
C HIS A 299 -4.41 -21.16 -12.41
N GLY A 300 -4.18 -20.94 -13.70
CA GLY A 300 -4.90 -19.92 -14.48
C GLY A 300 -4.73 -18.52 -13.89
N SER A 301 -5.84 -17.77 -13.74
CA SER A 301 -5.87 -16.42 -13.16
C SER A 301 -5.83 -16.38 -11.63
N ASN A 302 -5.91 -17.52 -10.95
CA ASN A 302 -5.90 -17.62 -9.48
C ASN A 302 -4.47 -17.52 -8.94
N ARG A 303 -3.83 -16.37 -9.18
CA ARG A 303 -2.45 -16.10 -8.80
C ARG A 303 -2.25 -14.61 -8.57
N GLY A 304 -1.18 -14.26 -7.87
CA GLY A 304 -0.77 -12.88 -7.73
C GLY A 304 0.60 -12.75 -7.09
N SER A 305 1.03 -11.51 -6.90
CA SER A 305 2.26 -11.19 -6.20
C SER A 305 2.11 -9.91 -5.40
N LYS A 306 2.82 -9.80 -4.29
CA LYS A 306 2.87 -8.60 -3.46
C LYS A 306 4.26 -8.45 -2.87
N SER A 307 4.81 -7.25 -2.95
CA SER A 307 6.09 -6.90 -2.34
C SER A 307 5.86 -6.46 -0.89
N LEU A 308 6.72 -6.94 -0.01
CA LEU A 308 6.62 -6.76 1.44
C LEU A 308 8.02 -6.70 2.06
N ARG A 309 8.13 -6.07 3.23
CA ARG A 309 9.31 -6.22 4.11
C ARG A 309 8.97 -7.11 5.29
N LEU A 310 9.51 -8.31 5.28
CA LEU A 310 9.25 -9.33 6.30
C LEU A 310 9.90 -9.00 7.64
N LEU A 311 11.04 -8.29 7.64
CA LEU A 311 11.81 -7.95 8.82
C LEU A 311 11.62 -6.49 9.27
N ASN A 312 10.37 -6.02 9.27
CA ASN A 312 10.06 -4.67 9.77
C ASN A 312 10.15 -4.63 11.31
N PRO A 313 10.78 -3.60 11.91
CA PRO A 313 10.77 -3.42 13.37
C PRO A 313 9.33 -3.33 13.89
N GLU A 314 9.09 -3.85 15.10
CA GLU A 314 7.78 -3.74 15.73
C GLU A 314 7.34 -2.28 15.80
N LYS A 315 6.22 -1.97 15.13
CA LYS A 315 5.59 -0.65 15.23
C LYS A 315 5.08 -0.53 16.65
N ALA A 316 5.61 0.44 17.41
CA ALA A 316 5.06 0.74 18.73
C ALA A 316 3.58 1.09 18.56
N GLU A 317 2.68 0.23 19.06
CA GLU A 317 1.25 0.51 19.05
C GLU A 317 0.98 1.76 19.89
N VAL A 318 0.69 2.87 19.22
CA VAL A 318 0.22 4.08 19.88
C VAL A 318 -1.24 3.83 20.24
N SER A 319 -1.55 3.91 21.54
CA SER A 319 -2.88 3.76 22.13
C SER A 319 -4.01 4.35 21.27
N SER A 320 -5.08 3.56 21.12
CA SER A 320 -6.33 3.82 20.38
C SER A 320 -7.20 4.98 20.88
N ALA A 321 -6.65 5.89 21.68
CA ALA A 321 -7.33 7.14 21.98
C ALA A 321 -7.54 7.91 20.67
N SER A 322 -8.75 8.44 20.45
CA SER A 322 -9.06 9.27 19.28
C SER A 322 -8.24 10.56 19.32
N LEU A 323 -7.00 10.51 18.82
CA LEU A 323 -6.16 11.68 18.66
C LEU A 323 -6.77 12.58 17.58
N PRO A 324 -6.68 13.92 17.74
CA PRO A 324 -7.13 14.83 16.71
C PRO A 324 -6.30 14.65 15.45
N TYR A 325 -6.93 14.86 14.31
CA TYR A 325 -6.31 14.77 13.00
C TYR A 325 -6.83 15.89 12.07
N PHE A 326 -6.12 16.11 10.98
CA PHE A 326 -6.61 16.88 9.84
C PHE A 326 -6.16 16.24 8.54
N ASP A 327 -6.96 16.43 7.50
CA ASP A 327 -6.74 15.84 6.18
C ASP A 327 -6.30 16.93 5.20
N LEU A 328 -5.27 16.62 4.42
CA LEU A 328 -4.79 17.40 3.29
C LEU A 328 -5.11 16.59 2.03
N THR A 329 -6.24 16.85 1.40
CA THR A 329 -6.71 16.09 0.24
C THR A 329 -6.92 17.00 -0.95
N ASN A 330 -6.50 16.53 -2.13
CA ASN A 330 -6.86 17.15 -3.38
C ASN A 330 -8.38 17.19 -3.56
N LYS A 331 -8.86 18.09 -4.43
CA LYS A 331 -10.28 18.23 -4.74
C LYS A 331 -10.49 18.14 -6.25
N ASP A 332 -11.17 17.07 -6.66
CA ASP A 332 -11.62 16.82 -8.03
C ASP A 332 -10.54 17.06 -9.08
N VAL A 333 -9.33 16.53 -8.87
CA VAL A 333 -8.20 16.72 -9.78
C VAL A 333 -8.39 15.87 -11.03
N PRO A 334 -8.55 16.48 -12.22
CA PRO A 334 -8.62 15.73 -13.46
C PRO A 334 -7.22 15.22 -13.81
N ILE A 335 -7.02 13.91 -13.83
CA ILE A 335 -5.76 13.30 -14.25
C ILE A 335 -5.76 13.27 -15.79
N PRO A 336 -4.85 13.99 -16.47
CA PRO A 336 -4.80 13.99 -17.92
C PRO A 336 -4.42 12.62 -18.50
N ASP A 337 -4.75 12.43 -19.77
CA ASP A 337 -4.36 11.31 -20.64
C ASP A 337 -2.88 11.45 -21.07
N LYS A 338 -1.98 11.56 -20.10
CA LYS A 338 -0.53 11.60 -20.34
C LYS A 338 0.20 10.70 -19.36
N ASP A 339 1.39 10.26 -19.78
CA ASP A 339 2.23 9.30 -19.08
C ASP A 339 2.49 9.71 -17.62
N THR A 340 2.90 10.96 -17.39
CA THR A 340 3.23 11.49 -16.06
C THR A 340 2.57 12.84 -15.84
N THR A 341 1.90 12.99 -14.70
CA THR A 341 1.37 14.28 -14.23
C THR A 341 1.79 14.53 -12.80
N TYR A 342 2.36 15.70 -12.56
CA TYR A 342 2.63 16.19 -11.21
C TYR A 342 1.59 17.23 -10.86
N TRP A 343 0.81 16.99 -9.82
CA TRP A 343 -0.20 17.92 -9.36
C TRP A 343 0.19 18.53 -8.03
N CYS A 344 0.28 19.85 -8.03
CA CYS A 344 0.68 20.66 -6.89
C CYS A 344 -0.55 21.38 -6.35
N GLN A 345 -0.82 21.21 -5.06
CA GLN A 345 -1.88 21.95 -4.40
C GLN A 345 -1.39 22.47 -3.05
N MET A 346 -1.64 23.76 -2.80
CA MET A 346 -1.28 24.39 -1.55
C MET A 346 -2.32 24.08 -0.48
N PHE A 347 -1.85 23.81 0.72
CA PHE A 347 -2.67 23.68 1.90
C PHE A 347 -2.15 24.57 3.02
N LYS A 348 -3.06 24.99 3.88
CA LYS A 348 -2.73 25.65 5.14
C LYS A 348 -2.87 24.62 6.24
N ILE A 349 -1.80 24.39 7.00
CA ILE A 349 -1.90 23.58 8.21
C ILE A 349 -2.87 24.31 9.16
N PRO A 350 -3.86 23.63 9.74
CA PRO A 350 -4.76 24.23 10.72
C PRO A 350 -4.01 24.52 12.01
N VAL A 351 -3.24 25.61 12.00
CA VAL A 351 -2.39 26.06 13.10
C VAL A 351 -3.27 26.56 14.23
N ARG A 352 -3.15 25.92 15.40
CA ARG A 352 -3.54 26.51 16.70
C ARG A 352 -2.34 27.31 17.21
N HIS A 353 -2.55 28.42 17.94
CA HIS A 353 -1.47 29.27 18.48
C HIS A 353 -0.61 28.60 19.58
N GLU A 354 -0.52 27.28 19.57
CA GLU A 354 0.21 26.44 20.52
C GLU A 354 0.93 25.35 19.74
N LYS A 355 2.13 24.99 20.21
CA LYS A 355 2.93 23.92 19.61
C LYS A 355 2.22 22.59 19.77
N HIS A 356 2.15 21.82 18.69
CA HIS A 356 1.70 20.42 18.68
C HIS A 356 2.72 19.56 17.94
N HIS A 357 2.69 18.26 18.18
CA HIS A 357 3.49 17.29 17.42
C HIS A 357 2.57 16.38 16.60
N VAL A 358 2.84 16.29 15.30
CA VAL A 358 2.31 15.22 14.44
C VAL A 358 3.04 13.94 14.81
N THR A 359 2.27 12.90 15.14
CA THR A 359 2.77 11.61 15.63
C THR A 359 2.59 10.49 14.62
N LYS A 360 1.69 10.66 13.65
CA LYS A 360 1.42 9.69 12.60
C LYS A 360 0.90 10.39 11.34
N VAL A 361 1.30 9.89 10.17
CA VAL A 361 0.82 10.35 8.86
C VAL A 361 0.34 9.13 8.07
N GLU A 362 -0.86 9.20 7.50
CA GLU A 362 -1.46 8.10 6.73
C GLU A 362 -1.79 8.56 5.30
N PRO A 363 -1.52 7.75 4.28
CA PRO A 363 -1.99 8.03 2.93
C PRO A 363 -3.51 7.84 2.85
N LEU A 364 -4.19 8.76 2.19
CA LEU A 364 -5.61 8.68 1.85
C LEU A 364 -5.72 8.52 0.33
N ILE A 365 -5.69 7.28 -0.14
CA ILE A 365 -5.78 6.99 -1.59
C ILE A 365 -7.22 6.74 -1.99
N GLN A 366 -7.69 7.43 -3.04
CA GLN A 366 -9.01 7.22 -3.60
C GLN A 366 -9.13 5.79 -4.13
N LYS A 367 -10.25 5.13 -3.80
CA LYS A 367 -10.49 3.75 -4.23
C LYS A 367 -10.51 3.63 -5.75
N GLY A 368 -9.73 2.69 -6.28
CA GLY A 368 -9.53 2.47 -7.72
C GLY A 368 -8.35 3.26 -8.31
N HIS A 369 -7.74 4.15 -7.54
CA HIS A 369 -6.60 4.98 -7.97
C HIS A 369 -5.27 4.49 -7.38
N GLU A 370 -5.26 3.34 -6.70
CA GLU A 370 -4.07 2.76 -6.05
C GLU A 370 -2.93 2.48 -7.03
N ASN A 371 -3.24 2.29 -8.31
CA ASN A 371 -2.25 2.06 -9.38
C ASN A 371 -1.85 3.34 -10.14
N VAL A 372 -2.49 4.47 -9.86
CA VAL A 372 -2.25 5.75 -10.57
C VAL A 372 -1.54 6.74 -9.65
N VAL A 373 -1.88 6.77 -8.36
CA VAL A 373 -1.18 7.61 -7.37
C VAL A 373 0.15 6.97 -7.03
N HIS A 374 1.22 7.48 -7.63
CA HIS A 374 2.54 6.88 -7.55
C HIS A 374 3.34 7.35 -6.32
N HIS A 375 3.36 8.66 -6.03
CA HIS A 375 3.90 9.19 -4.78
C HIS A 375 3.23 10.49 -4.37
N ILE A 376 3.33 10.80 -3.07
CA ILE A 376 2.86 12.04 -2.47
C ILE A 376 4.01 12.66 -1.67
N LEU A 377 4.40 13.87 -2.04
CA LEU A 377 5.38 14.68 -1.32
C LEU A 377 4.67 15.84 -0.64
N LEU A 378 5.08 16.15 0.57
CA LEU A 378 4.61 17.31 1.31
C LEU A 378 5.81 18.23 1.54
N TYR A 379 5.76 19.42 0.95
CA TYR A 379 6.78 20.44 1.09
C TYR A 379 6.35 21.50 2.08
N GLN A 380 7.29 21.97 2.90
CA GLN A 380 7.18 23.19 3.65
C GLN A 380 7.43 24.40 2.74
N CYS A 381 6.56 25.40 2.85
CA CYS A 381 6.63 26.67 2.12
C CYS A 381 7.03 27.84 3.01
N SER A 382 7.32 28.98 2.38
CA SER A 382 7.50 30.25 3.09
C SER A 382 6.26 30.63 3.92
N SER A 383 6.48 31.12 5.14
CA SER A 383 5.42 31.69 5.98
C SER A 383 4.91 33.04 5.49
N SER A 384 5.54 33.66 4.48
CA SER A 384 5.14 34.94 3.91
C SER A 384 3.97 34.86 2.92
N LEU A 385 3.43 33.66 2.68
CA LEU A 385 2.30 33.43 1.78
C LEU A 385 0.98 33.92 2.39
N ASN A 386 -0.02 34.18 1.53
CA ASN A 386 -1.35 34.63 1.92
C ASN A 386 -2.40 33.57 1.57
N ASP A 387 -3.62 33.70 2.11
CA ASP A 387 -4.65 32.66 1.91
C ASP A 387 -5.16 32.55 0.46
N SER A 388 -4.82 33.50 -0.43
CA SER A 388 -5.21 33.43 -1.85
C SER A 388 -4.51 32.32 -2.64
N VAL A 389 -3.45 31.71 -2.09
CA VAL A 389 -2.76 30.58 -2.75
C VAL A 389 -3.47 29.23 -2.52
N LEU A 390 -4.53 29.19 -1.72
CA LEU A 390 -5.23 27.95 -1.31
C LEU A 390 -6.37 27.53 -2.26
N ASP A 391 -6.80 28.40 -3.16
CA ASP A 391 -8.06 28.23 -3.90
C ASP A 391 -7.94 27.32 -5.14
N TYR A 392 -6.72 26.97 -5.55
CA TYR A 392 -6.47 26.26 -6.80
C TYR A 392 -5.29 25.30 -6.70
N GLY A 393 -5.41 24.16 -7.37
CA GLY A 393 -4.30 23.28 -7.69
C GLY A 393 -3.78 23.57 -9.10
N HIS A 394 -2.52 23.27 -9.35
CA HIS A 394 -1.89 23.39 -10.66
C HIS A 394 -1.07 22.17 -10.96
N GLU A 395 -0.92 21.88 -12.25
CA GLU A 395 0.17 21.02 -12.67
C GLU A 395 1.51 21.65 -12.25
N CYS A 396 2.30 20.89 -11.49
CA CYS A 396 3.64 21.29 -11.09
C CYS A 396 4.52 21.47 -12.33
N TYR A 397 5.49 22.38 -12.23
CA TYR A 397 6.49 22.64 -13.27
C TYR A 397 5.92 23.15 -14.61
N HIS A 398 4.61 23.39 -14.70
CA HIS A 398 3.98 24.00 -15.85
C HIS A 398 4.28 25.52 -15.88
N PRO A 399 4.46 26.16 -17.06
CA PRO A 399 4.71 27.60 -17.15
C PRO A 399 3.65 28.51 -16.49
N ASN A 400 2.46 27.98 -16.26
CA ASN A 400 1.35 28.67 -15.57
C ASN A 400 1.28 28.36 -14.07
N MET A 401 2.24 27.60 -13.54
CA MET A 401 2.35 27.34 -12.10
C MET A 401 2.65 28.67 -11.39
N PRO A 402 1.93 28.98 -10.30
CA PRO A 402 2.17 30.21 -9.55
C PRO A 402 3.58 30.27 -8.98
N ASP A 403 4.22 31.44 -9.08
CA ASP A 403 5.56 31.68 -8.51
C ASP A 403 5.60 31.42 -6.99
N SER A 404 4.46 31.56 -6.29
CA SER A 404 4.36 31.27 -4.85
C SER A 404 4.67 29.81 -4.51
N PHE A 405 4.39 28.87 -5.42
CA PHE A 405 4.65 27.45 -5.18
C PHE A 405 6.15 27.13 -5.25
N LEU A 406 6.93 27.94 -5.98
CA LEU A 406 8.39 27.82 -6.04
C LEU A 406 9.05 28.15 -4.68
N THR A 407 8.32 28.71 -3.72
CA THR A 407 8.82 28.93 -2.36
C THR A 407 8.79 27.67 -1.49
N CYS A 408 8.28 26.55 -2.02
CA CYS A 408 8.08 25.29 -1.32
C CYS A 408 9.11 24.26 -1.80
N GLU A 409 10.29 24.24 -1.19
CA GLU A 409 11.39 23.36 -1.63
C GLU A 409 11.80 22.30 -0.59
N THR A 410 11.40 22.47 0.68
CA THR A 410 11.80 21.55 1.74
C THR A 410 10.78 20.43 1.91
N VAL A 411 11.14 19.19 1.57
CA VAL A 411 10.31 18.01 1.83
C VAL A 411 10.23 17.75 3.34
N ILE A 412 9.02 17.75 3.90
CA ILE A 412 8.76 17.42 5.32
C ILE A 412 8.11 16.04 5.49
N PHE A 413 7.57 15.48 4.42
CA PHE A 413 7.05 14.13 4.39
C PHE A 413 7.02 13.60 2.95
N ALA A 414 7.23 12.30 2.80
CA ALA A 414 7.18 11.61 1.52
C ALA A 414 6.47 10.27 1.68
N TRP A 415 5.69 9.87 0.68
CA TRP A 415 5.06 8.57 0.59
C TRP A 415 5.10 8.09 -0.86
N ALA A 416 5.27 6.79 -1.09
CA ALA A 416 5.17 6.20 -2.42
C ALA A 416 4.26 4.97 -2.40
N ILE A 417 3.84 4.56 -3.60
CA ILE A 417 3.00 3.39 -3.83
C ILE A 417 3.51 2.15 -3.07
N GLY A 418 2.56 1.38 -2.53
CA GLY A 418 2.84 0.20 -1.73
C GLY A 418 3.20 0.48 -0.27
N GLY A 419 3.55 1.72 0.10
CA GLY A 419 3.91 2.08 1.47
C GLY A 419 2.70 2.22 2.41
N GLU A 420 2.89 1.85 3.68
CA GLU A 420 1.90 2.08 4.73
C GLU A 420 2.03 3.48 5.36
N GLY A 421 1.12 3.82 6.27
CA GLY A 421 1.25 5.03 7.10
C GLY A 421 2.51 4.99 7.99
N PHE A 422 3.06 6.17 8.29
CA PHE A 422 4.26 6.34 9.08
C PHE A 422 3.95 6.84 10.49
N THR A 423 4.55 6.23 11.52
CA THR A 423 4.37 6.62 12.93
C THR A 423 5.71 7.04 13.51
N TYR A 424 5.78 8.26 14.04
CA TYR A 424 6.99 8.77 14.66
C TYR A 424 7.28 8.05 16.00
N PRO A 425 8.56 7.83 16.38
CA PRO A 425 8.93 7.25 17.68
C PRO A 425 8.37 8.04 18.89
N PRO A 426 8.10 7.41 20.04
CA PRO A 426 7.44 8.06 21.19
C PRO A 426 8.13 9.34 21.70
N HIS A 427 9.44 9.50 21.51
CA HIS A 427 10.23 10.67 21.90
C HIS A 427 10.37 11.75 20.81
N VAL A 428 9.85 11.53 19.60
CA VAL A 428 10.05 12.39 18.43
C VAL A 428 8.71 12.76 17.78
N GLY A 429 8.51 14.00 17.36
CA GLY A 429 7.34 14.36 16.55
C GLY A 429 7.64 15.49 15.56
N LEU A 430 6.89 15.55 14.46
CA LEU A 430 6.98 16.66 13.52
C LEU A 430 6.27 17.87 14.14
N SER A 431 7.03 18.95 14.38
CA SER A 431 6.51 20.16 15.03
C SER A 431 5.58 20.94 14.11
N ILE A 432 4.43 21.35 14.65
CA ILE A 432 3.49 22.27 14.01
C ILE A 432 3.02 23.34 15.00
N GLY A 433 2.69 24.52 14.48
CA GLY A 433 2.03 25.60 15.21
C GLY A 433 2.93 26.60 15.93
N THR A 434 4.25 26.50 15.80
CA THR A 434 5.18 27.59 16.18
C THR A 434 5.52 28.51 15.00
N ALA A 435 6.16 29.65 15.28
CA ALA A 435 6.57 30.60 14.24
C ALA A 435 7.63 30.05 13.25
N GLY A 436 8.37 29.01 13.64
CA GLY A 436 9.36 28.33 12.79
C GLY A 436 8.83 27.05 12.13
N ASP A 437 7.54 26.76 12.28
CA ASP A 437 6.92 25.57 11.69
C ASP A 437 6.20 25.93 10.38
N PRO A 438 6.02 24.96 9.47
CA PRO A 438 5.27 25.19 8.24
C PRO A 438 3.85 25.66 8.53
N GLN A 439 3.50 26.84 8.03
CA GLN A 439 2.11 27.31 8.02
C GLN A 439 1.41 26.88 6.73
N PHE A 440 2.11 27.04 5.61
CA PHE A 440 1.69 26.62 4.29
C PHE A 440 2.54 25.41 3.87
N VAL A 441 1.88 24.44 3.27
CA VAL A 441 2.52 23.25 2.72
C VAL A 441 2.02 23.02 1.31
N LEU A 442 2.92 22.60 0.44
CA LEU A 442 2.57 22.19 -0.91
C LEU A 442 2.52 20.68 -0.95
N MET A 443 1.37 20.12 -1.32
CA MET A 443 1.26 18.69 -1.60
C MET A 443 1.46 18.49 -3.10
N GLU A 444 2.47 17.70 -3.45
CA GLU A 444 2.73 17.25 -4.81
C GLU A 444 2.30 15.79 -4.91
N VAL A 445 1.35 15.51 -5.79
CA VAL A 445 0.91 14.15 -6.11
C VAL A 445 1.40 13.82 -7.50
N HIS A 446 2.21 12.77 -7.61
CA HIS A 446 2.62 12.21 -8.88
C HIS A 446 1.60 11.16 -9.32
N TYR A 447 0.89 11.46 -10.40
CA TYR A 447 0.05 10.52 -11.12
C TYR A 447 0.83 9.89 -12.28
N ASP A 448 0.98 8.57 -12.23
CA ASP A 448 1.54 7.75 -13.31
C ASP A 448 0.37 7.09 -14.07
N ASN A 449 0.12 7.54 -15.31
CA ASN A 449 -0.97 7.04 -16.16
C ASN A 449 -0.43 6.47 -17.48
N PRO A 450 0.40 5.40 -17.43
CA PRO A 450 1.05 4.83 -18.61
C PRO A 450 0.07 4.20 -19.61
N SER A 451 -1.17 3.93 -19.18
CA SER A 451 -2.25 3.42 -20.03
C SER A 451 -3.09 4.51 -20.70
N TYR A 452 -2.76 5.80 -20.46
CA TYR A 452 -3.48 6.95 -21.03
C TYR A 452 -4.99 6.88 -20.78
N MET A 453 -5.39 6.45 -19.58
CA MET A 453 -6.81 6.35 -19.20
C MET A 453 -7.44 7.75 -19.14
N GLU A 454 -8.60 7.91 -19.74
CA GLU A 454 -9.37 9.16 -19.75
C GLU A 454 -10.40 9.22 -18.62
N GLY A 455 -10.78 10.43 -18.20
CA GLY A 455 -11.90 10.67 -17.28
C GLY A 455 -11.62 10.35 -15.80
N LEU A 456 -10.35 10.16 -15.42
CA LEU A 456 -9.96 9.95 -14.03
C LEU A 456 -10.02 11.26 -13.23
N ILE A 457 -10.71 11.24 -12.09
CA ILE A 457 -10.85 12.38 -11.17
C ILE A 457 -10.43 11.94 -9.77
N ASP A 458 -9.37 12.53 -9.22
CA ASP A 458 -8.75 12.09 -7.97
C ASP A 458 -8.91 13.10 -6.81
N ASN A 459 -9.08 12.55 -5.61
CA ASN A 459 -9.17 13.28 -4.34
C ASN A 459 -8.18 12.73 -3.29
N SER A 460 -7.09 12.10 -3.72
CA SER A 460 -6.12 11.49 -2.82
C SER A 460 -5.31 12.53 -2.05
N GLY A 461 -4.69 12.11 -0.94
CA GLY A 461 -3.88 13.00 -0.11
C GLY A 461 -3.35 12.34 1.16
N LEU A 462 -3.21 13.12 2.24
CA LEU A 462 -2.61 12.70 3.51
C LEU A 462 -3.49 13.04 4.71
N ARG A 463 -3.49 12.17 5.72
CA ARG A 463 -4.04 12.43 7.05
C ARG A 463 -2.91 12.61 8.05
N LEU A 464 -2.90 13.71 8.78
CA LEU A 464 -1.92 14.00 9.82
C LEU A 464 -2.59 13.93 11.20
N ILE A 465 -2.12 13.00 12.03
CA ILE A 465 -2.61 12.77 13.40
C ILE A 465 -1.64 13.45 14.37
N TYR A 466 -2.14 14.30 15.25
CA TYR A 466 -1.32 15.15 16.12
C TYR A 466 -1.76 15.13 17.58
N THR A 467 -0.89 15.63 18.47
CA THR A 467 -1.13 15.71 19.91
C THR A 467 -0.60 17.03 20.49
N PRO A 468 -1.28 17.61 21.49
CA PRO A 468 -0.73 18.72 22.28
C PRO A 468 0.34 18.25 23.30
N VAL A 469 0.43 16.95 23.57
CA VAL A 469 1.45 16.39 24.49
C VAL A 469 2.78 16.31 23.75
N LEU A 470 3.61 17.34 23.93
CA LEU A 470 4.89 17.46 23.25
C LEU A 470 5.82 16.30 23.58
N ARG A 471 6.38 15.69 22.52
CA ARG A 471 7.46 14.72 22.64
C ARG A 471 8.79 15.44 22.87
N LYS A 472 9.84 14.70 23.25
CA LYS A 472 11.12 15.26 23.66
C LYS A 472 11.83 16.05 22.54
N TYR A 473 11.73 15.60 21.30
CA TYR A 473 12.45 16.17 20.17
C TYR A 473 11.55 16.47 18.98
N ASP A 474 11.93 17.50 18.23
CA ASP A 474 11.36 17.84 16.92
C ASP A 474 12.07 17.01 15.85
N ALA A 475 11.28 16.41 14.97
CA ALA A 475 11.78 15.70 13.79
C ALA A 475 12.23 16.68 12.70
N GLY A 476 13.28 16.31 11.97
CA GLY A 476 13.67 16.91 10.70
C GLY A 476 13.79 15.85 9.60
N VAL A 477 13.91 16.32 8.36
CA VAL A 477 14.14 15.48 7.17
C VAL A 477 15.37 16.01 6.44
N ILE A 478 16.31 15.12 6.09
CA ILE A 478 17.41 15.42 5.17
C ILE A 478 17.22 14.59 3.90
N GLU A 479 17.13 15.26 2.76
CA GLU A 479 17.25 14.64 1.44
C GLU A 479 18.73 14.47 1.10
N ALA A 480 19.19 13.22 0.94
CA ALA A 480 20.57 12.89 0.60
C ALA A 480 20.65 12.04 -0.67
N GLY A 481 21.60 12.34 -1.55
CA GLY A 481 21.85 11.54 -2.75
C GLY A 481 22.29 12.35 -3.97
N LEU A 482 21.96 11.88 -5.17
CA LEU A 482 22.28 12.61 -6.39
C LEU A 482 21.27 13.72 -6.58
N TRP A 483 21.77 14.91 -6.93
CA TRP A 483 20.87 15.99 -7.30
C TRP A 483 20.09 15.62 -8.57
N VAL A 484 18.77 15.61 -8.45
CA VAL A 484 17.82 15.37 -9.54
C VAL A 484 18.04 16.39 -10.65
N SER A 485 18.74 15.96 -11.69
CA SER A 485 19.10 16.79 -12.83
C SER A 485 19.47 15.91 -14.03
N LEU A 486 19.52 16.51 -15.21
CA LEU A 486 19.92 15.85 -16.45
C LEU A 486 21.39 15.39 -16.46
N PHE A 487 22.16 15.64 -15.39
CA PHE A 487 23.55 15.21 -15.24
C PHE A 487 23.69 13.87 -14.54
N HIS A 488 22.66 13.41 -13.83
CA HIS A 488 22.55 11.99 -13.54
C HIS A 488 22.18 11.29 -14.85
N ASN A 489 23.05 10.40 -15.33
CA ASN A 489 22.86 9.79 -16.63
C ASN A 489 23.38 8.36 -16.66
N ILE A 490 22.60 7.49 -17.29
CA ILE A 490 22.82 6.04 -17.32
C ILE A 490 22.72 5.58 -18.78
N PRO A 491 23.77 4.94 -19.32
CA PRO A 491 23.75 4.38 -20.67
C PRO A 491 22.63 3.35 -20.90
N PRO A 492 22.13 3.19 -22.14
CA PRO A 492 21.19 2.12 -22.48
C PRO A 492 21.86 0.74 -22.46
N GLY A 493 21.06 -0.32 -22.24
CA GLY A 493 21.53 -1.70 -22.35
C GLY A 493 22.51 -2.14 -21.25
N MET A 494 22.47 -1.48 -20.09
CA MET A 494 23.32 -1.83 -18.95
C MET A 494 22.63 -2.90 -18.10
N PRO A 495 23.27 -4.07 -17.86
CA PRO A 495 22.75 -5.06 -16.91
C PRO A 495 22.84 -4.55 -15.48
N GLU A 496 23.88 -3.78 -15.18
CA GLU A 496 24.11 -3.13 -13.90
C GLU A 496 24.85 -1.81 -14.15
N PHE A 497 24.39 -0.74 -13.50
CA PHE A 497 25.04 0.56 -13.47
C PHE A 497 24.85 1.20 -12.09
N VAL A 498 25.95 1.60 -11.44
CA VAL A 498 25.94 2.19 -10.10
C VAL A 498 26.04 3.71 -10.18
N SER A 499 25.15 4.43 -9.51
CA SER A 499 25.27 5.87 -9.29
C SER A 499 25.41 6.16 -7.79
N GLU A 500 26.30 7.09 -7.44
CA GLU A 500 26.52 7.53 -6.06
C GLU A 500 26.25 9.04 -5.91
N GLY A 501 25.50 9.39 -4.88
CA GLY A 501 25.28 10.75 -4.46
C GLY A 501 25.78 10.96 -3.04
N HIS A 502 26.55 12.02 -2.81
CA HIS A 502 27.33 12.21 -1.60
C HIS A 502 26.80 13.39 -0.78
N CYS A 503 26.49 13.12 0.48
CA CYS A 503 26.37 14.12 1.52
C CYS A 503 27.72 14.25 2.22
N THR A 504 28.56 15.16 1.71
CA THR A 504 29.99 15.18 2.02
C THR A 504 30.28 15.61 3.45
N LEU A 505 31.48 15.23 3.92
CA LEU A 505 31.95 15.58 5.26
C LEU A 505 31.98 17.09 5.50
N GLU A 506 32.26 17.89 4.48
CA GLU A 506 32.29 19.34 4.63
C GLU A 506 30.89 19.93 4.84
N CYS A 507 29.86 19.37 4.18
CA CYS A 507 28.47 19.79 4.41
C CYS A 507 28.01 19.43 5.83
N LEU A 508 28.31 18.20 6.28
CA LEU A 508 27.94 17.76 7.61
C LEU A 508 28.75 18.44 8.71
N GLU A 509 30.03 18.70 8.50
CA GLU A 509 30.88 19.48 9.42
C GLU A 509 30.35 20.89 9.59
N GLU A 510 30.03 21.60 8.50
CA GLU A 510 29.51 22.97 8.58
C GLU A 510 28.14 23.01 9.27
N ALA A 511 27.19 22.19 8.80
CA ALA A 511 25.82 22.23 9.30
C ALA A 511 25.71 21.74 10.76
N LEU A 512 26.31 20.59 11.07
CA LEU A 512 26.26 20.03 12.42
C LEU A 512 27.19 20.78 13.38
N GLY A 513 28.37 21.21 12.94
CA GLY A 513 29.27 22.01 13.77
C GLY A 513 28.64 23.33 14.22
N ALA A 514 27.86 23.97 13.36
CA ALA A 514 27.16 25.21 13.67
C ALA A 514 25.97 25.04 14.63
N GLU A 515 25.14 24.02 14.42
CA GLU A 515 23.85 23.90 15.13
C GLU A 515 23.81 22.81 16.18
N ARG A 516 24.50 21.68 15.95
CA ARG A 516 24.45 20.48 16.80
C ARG A 516 25.80 19.75 16.83
N PRO A 517 26.80 20.26 17.59
CA PRO A 517 28.10 19.59 17.72
C PRO A 517 28.03 18.16 18.28
N GLY A 518 26.96 17.83 19.03
CA GLY A 518 26.68 16.48 19.52
C GLY A 518 26.05 15.54 18.48
N GLY A 519 25.79 16.01 17.26
CA GLY A 519 25.18 15.25 16.18
C GLY A 519 23.66 15.21 16.19
N ILE A 520 23.15 14.43 15.24
CA ILE A 520 21.73 14.09 15.06
C ILE A 520 21.56 12.57 15.07
N HIS A 521 20.36 12.10 15.38
CA HIS A 521 19.98 10.70 15.46
C HIS A 521 18.96 10.39 14.36
N VAL A 522 19.36 9.56 13.39
CA VAL A 522 18.50 9.05 12.32
C VAL A 522 17.72 7.85 12.85
N PHE A 523 16.41 7.84 12.65
CA PHE A 523 15.50 6.78 13.13
C PHE A 523 14.71 6.10 12.02
N ALA A 524 14.61 6.69 10.83
CA ALA A 524 14.03 6.05 9.66
C ALA A 524 14.60 6.62 8.35
N VAL A 525 14.59 5.82 7.29
CA VAL A 525 15.05 6.21 5.94
C VAL A 525 14.07 5.73 4.88
N LEU A 526 13.67 6.60 3.95
CA LEU A 526 12.97 6.22 2.72
C LEU A 526 13.97 6.20 1.57
N LEU A 527 14.10 5.07 0.90
CA LEU A 527 14.93 4.89 -0.30
C LEU A 527 14.07 5.14 -1.54
N HIS A 528 14.58 5.89 -2.52
CA HIS A 528 13.81 6.31 -3.68
C HIS A 528 14.61 6.25 -4.99
N ALA A 529 14.06 5.53 -5.96
CA ALA A 529 14.47 5.49 -7.36
C ALA A 529 13.24 5.19 -8.26
N HIS A 530 13.43 5.18 -9.58
CA HIS A 530 12.37 4.88 -10.54
C HIS A 530 12.53 3.46 -11.16
N LEU A 531 11.95 3.24 -12.34
CA LEU A 531 11.73 1.91 -12.94
C LEU A 531 13.01 1.11 -13.23
N ALA A 532 14.16 1.75 -13.43
CA ALA A 532 15.44 1.06 -13.64
C ALA A 532 16.11 0.66 -12.32
N GLY A 533 15.67 1.19 -11.17
CA GLY A 533 16.23 0.86 -9.86
C GLY A 533 16.12 -0.63 -9.54
N ARG A 534 17.20 -1.22 -9.03
CA ARG A 534 17.28 -2.64 -8.63
C ARG A 534 17.80 -2.83 -7.22
N ALA A 535 18.68 -1.95 -6.78
CA ALA A 535 19.11 -1.89 -5.39
C ALA A 535 19.41 -0.45 -4.97
N ILE A 536 19.18 -0.12 -3.71
CA ILE A 536 19.54 1.18 -3.13
C ILE A 536 20.13 0.96 -1.74
N ARG A 537 21.20 1.69 -1.40
CA ARG A 537 21.85 1.63 -0.09
C ARG A 537 22.17 3.04 0.41
N MET A 538 21.87 3.28 1.69
CA MET A 538 22.27 4.47 2.41
C MET A 538 23.48 4.14 3.29
N ARG A 539 24.66 4.50 2.81
CA ARG A 539 25.97 4.18 3.39
C ARG A 539 26.39 5.31 4.34
N HIS A 540 27.03 4.95 5.45
CA HIS A 540 27.51 5.89 6.47
C HIS A 540 28.99 5.66 6.72
N PHE A 541 29.79 6.73 6.62
CA PHE A 541 31.23 6.69 6.85
C PHE A 541 31.61 7.63 7.99
N ARG A 542 32.56 7.18 8.80
CA ARG A 542 33.16 7.97 9.87
C ARG A 542 34.67 7.74 9.84
N ASN A 543 35.44 8.81 9.68
CA ASN A 543 36.90 8.75 9.65
C ASN A 543 37.47 7.69 8.67
N GLY A 544 36.90 7.58 7.46
CA GLY A 544 37.33 6.62 6.44
C GLY A 544 36.87 5.16 6.65
N GLU A 545 36.18 4.87 7.76
CA GLU A 545 35.60 3.55 8.05
C GLU A 545 34.09 3.53 7.75
N GLU A 546 33.69 2.58 6.91
CA GLU A 546 32.29 2.35 6.60
C GLU A 546 31.59 1.69 7.79
N GLN A 547 30.57 2.37 8.29
CA GLN A 547 29.73 1.90 9.37
C GLN A 547 28.66 0.95 8.82
N LYS A 548 27.95 0.24 9.70
CA LYS A 548 26.72 -0.48 9.32
C LYS A 548 25.80 0.45 8.52
N LEU A 549 25.31 -0.04 7.38
CA LEU A 549 24.38 0.68 6.50
C LEU A 549 23.19 1.24 7.29
N LEU A 550 22.81 2.48 7.01
CA LEU A 550 21.64 3.12 7.62
C LEU A 550 20.35 2.46 7.16
N ALA A 551 20.27 2.15 5.87
CA ALA A 551 19.19 1.42 5.22
C ALA A 551 19.70 0.81 3.93
N TYR A 552 19.10 -0.29 3.49
CA TYR A 552 19.39 -0.89 2.20
C TYR A 552 18.18 -1.67 1.69
N ASP A 553 18.08 -1.80 0.38
CA ASP A 553 17.19 -2.72 -0.28
C ASP A 553 17.88 -3.24 -1.54
N ASP A 554 18.41 -4.46 -1.46
CA ASP A 554 19.08 -5.13 -2.57
C ASP A 554 18.10 -5.73 -3.60
N GLU A 555 16.80 -5.73 -3.28
CA GLU A 555 15.72 -6.31 -4.07
C GLU A 555 14.64 -5.24 -4.32
N PHE A 556 15.10 -4.01 -4.55
CA PHE A 556 14.26 -2.82 -4.64
C PHE A 556 13.14 -2.99 -5.67
N ASP A 557 11.90 -2.82 -5.22
CA ASP A 557 10.72 -2.78 -6.08
C ASP A 557 10.18 -1.36 -6.10
N PHE A 558 10.20 -0.75 -7.29
CA PHE A 558 9.63 0.56 -7.53
C PHE A 558 8.19 0.71 -7.02
N ASN A 559 7.38 -0.36 -7.06
CA ASN A 559 5.98 -0.34 -6.63
C ASN A 559 5.80 -0.53 -5.11
N PHE A 560 6.89 -0.58 -4.36
CA PHE A 560 6.88 -0.74 -2.91
C PHE A 560 8.00 0.10 -2.29
N GLN A 561 7.68 1.35 -1.93
CA GLN A 561 8.63 2.23 -1.26
C GLN A 561 8.00 2.82 0.01
N GLU A 562 8.58 2.46 1.15
CA GLU A 562 8.14 2.91 2.47
C GLU A 562 9.32 3.38 3.31
N PHE A 563 9.03 4.18 4.34
CA PHE A 563 10.02 4.50 5.35
C PHE A 563 10.45 3.23 6.10
N GLN A 564 11.75 2.95 6.03
CA GLN A 564 12.39 1.88 6.74
C GLN A 564 12.80 2.37 8.12
N TYR A 565 12.18 1.83 9.19
CA TYR A 565 12.61 2.10 10.56
C TYR A 565 13.98 1.48 10.82
N LEU A 566 14.86 2.24 11.48
CA LEU A 566 16.12 1.71 11.96
C LEU A 566 15.86 0.93 13.25
N LYS A 567 16.34 -0.33 13.30
CA LYS A 567 16.30 -1.14 14.53
C LYS A 567 17.04 -0.45 15.69
N GLU A 568 18.13 0.24 15.37
CA GLU A 568 18.91 1.05 16.30
C GLU A 568 19.14 2.42 15.67
N GLU A 569 18.67 3.48 16.35
CA GLU A 569 18.84 4.85 15.89
C GLU A 569 20.33 5.20 15.75
N ARG A 570 20.72 5.79 14.61
CA ARG A 570 22.12 6.05 14.29
C ARG A 570 22.49 7.51 14.51
N THR A 571 23.57 7.73 15.25
CA THR A 571 24.12 9.09 15.45
C THR A 571 25.03 9.47 14.31
N ILE A 572 24.72 10.59 13.63
CA ILE A 572 25.54 11.26 12.62
C ILE A 572 26.20 12.47 13.27
N LEU A 573 27.52 12.57 13.14
CA LEU A 573 28.36 13.58 13.77
C LEU A 573 28.95 14.54 12.73
N PRO A 574 29.38 15.75 13.14
CA PRO A 574 30.26 16.57 12.32
C PRO A 574 31.46 15.75 11.80
N GLY A 575 31.77 15.90 10.51
CA GLY A 575 32.86 15.18 9.84
C GLY A 575 32.53 13.78 9.33
N ASP A 576 31.33 13.27 9.59
CA ASP A 576 30.83 12.05 8.93
C ASP A 576 30.52 12.31 7.44
N ASN A 577 30.45 11.26 6.63
CA ASN A 577 30.04 11.33 5.22
C ASN A 577 28.94 10.31 4.96
N LEU A 578 27.96 10.64 4.12
CA LEU A 578 26.88 9.72 3.74
C LEU A 578 26.81 9.58 2.22
N ILE A 579 26.51 8.37 1.76
CA ILE A 579 26.39 8.07 0.33
C ILE A 579 25.08 7.33 0.06
N THR A 580 24.27 7.88 -0.82
CA THR A 580 23.17 7.13 -1.45
C THR A 580 23.72 6.45 -2.69
N GLU A 581 23.82 5.11 -2.64
CA GLU A 581 24.28 4.24 -3.73
C GLU A 581 23.06 3.59 -4.38
N CYS A 582 22.91 3.72 -5.70
CA CYS A 582 21.81 3.13 -6.45
C CYS A 582 22.31 2.27 -7.60
N HIS A 583 21.79 1.06 -7.71
CA HIS A 583 22.05 0.13 -8.80
C HIS A 583 20.88 0.14 -9.77
N TYR A 584 21.17 0.27 -11.06
CA TYR A 584 20.20 0.33 -12.13
C TYR A 584 20.39 -0.78 -13.16
N SER A 585 19.31 -1.25 -13.75
CA SER A 585 19.30 -2.05 -14.98
C SER A 585 18.54 -1.30 -16.07
N THR A 586 19.20 -1.05 -17.19
CA THR A 586 18.62 -0.40 -18.38
C THR A 586 18.62 -1.33 -19.60
N MET A 587 18.66 -2.66 -19.38
CA MET A 587 18.61 -3.69 -20.44
C MET A 587 17.41 -3.55 -21.38
N ASP A 588 16.29 -3.05 -20.88
CA ASP A 588 15.04 -2.80 -21.60
C ASP A 588 15.00 -1.42 -22.28
N ARG A 589 16.03 -0.58 -22.09
CA ARG A 589 16.09 0.80 -22.60
C ARG A 589 17.08 0.93 -23.75
N ILE A 590 16.63 1.57 -24.83
CA ILE A 590 17.41 1.79 -26.07
C ILE A 590 18.06 3.18 -26.17
N ARG A 591 17.74 4.09 -25.24
CA ARG A 591 18.28 5.46 -25.18
C ARG A 591 18.89 5.74 -23.81
N MET A 592 19.69 6.80 -23.72
CA MET A 592 20.17 7.31 -22.44
C MET A 592 19.01 7.51 -21.48
N THR A 593 19.21 7.07 -20.24
CA THR A 593 18.35 7.38 -19.12
C THR A 593 18.92 8.58 -18.38
N TRP A 594 18.08 9.54 -18.07
CA TRP A 594 18.45 10.81 -17.44
C TRP A 594 17.82 10.91 -16.05
N GLY A 595 18.49 11.65 -15.17
CA GLY A 595 17.92 12.09 -13.92
C GLY A 595 16.77 13.05 -14.17
N GLY A 596 15.65 12.85 -13.48
CA GLY A 596 14.46 13.65 -13.69
C GLY A 596 13.25 13.10 -12.98
N LEU A 597 12.13 13.79 -13.17
CA LEU A 597 10.90 13.52 -12.40
C LEU A 597 10.07 12.39 -13.01
N SER A 598 10.05 12.15 -14.32
CA SER A 598 9.21 11.07 -14.90
C SER A 598 9.61 9.69 -14.37
N THR A 599 8.66 8.76 -14.22
CA THR A 599 8.90 7.33 -13.90
C THR A 599 9.85 6.65 -14.90
N ARG A 600 9.98 7.19 -16.12
CA ARG A 600 10.95 6.74 -17.14
C ARG A 600 12.32 7.43 -17.06
N ASN A 601 12.44 8.52 -16.31
CA ASN A 601 13.72 9.07 -15.84
C ASN A 601 14.18 8.30 -14.60
N GLU A 602 15.29 8.70 -13.97
CA GLU A 602 15.74 8.12 -12.71
C GLU A 602 15.99 9.16 -11.61
N MET A 603 16.00 8.67 -10.38
CA MET A 603 16.47 9.37 -9.19
C MET A 603 17.32 8.45 -8.35
N CYS A 604 18.19 9.01 -7.53
CA CYS A 604 18.96 8.28 -6.51
C CYS A 604 18.94 9.08 -5.20
N LEU A 605 17.90 8.86 -4.39
CA LEU A 605 17.64 9.65 -3.20
C LEU A 605 17.37 8.77 -1.98
N SER A 606 17.78 9.28 -0.81
CA SER A 606 17.43 8.78 0.51
C SER A 606 16.90 9.93 1.35
N TYR A 607 15.72 9.78 1.95
CA TYR A 607 15.15 10.75 2.88
C TYR A 607 15.35 10.26 4.32
N LEU A 608 16.19 10.96 5.07
CA LEU A 608 16.58 10.60 6.43
C LEU A 608 15.70 11.35 7.42
N LEU A 609 14.90 10.62 8.19
CA LEU A 609 14.17 11.17 9.33
C LEU A 609 15.06 11.14 10.56
N TYR A 610 15.25 12.31 11.17
CA TYR A 610 16.18 12.47 12.28
C TYR A 610 15.68 13.42 13.36
N TYR A 611 16.38 13.43 14.49
CA TYR A 611 16.22 14.42 15.55
C TYR A 611 17.57 14.71 16.25
N PRO A 612 17.75 15.83 16.97
CA PRO A 612 16.87 17.00 16.97
C PRO A 612 16.96 17.76 15.65
N ARG A 613 15.84 18.35 15.21
CA ARG A 613 15.75 19.18 13.99
C ARG A 613 16.87 20.24 13.92
N ILE A 614 17.50 20.33 12.74
CA ILE A 614 18.46 21.37 12.34
C ILE A 614 18.00 22.02 11.02
N ASN A 615 18.69 23.05 10.56
CA ASN A 615 18.33 23.78 9.34
C ASN A 615 18.85 23.13 8.04
N LEU A 616 19.56 22.00 8.09
CA LEU A 616 19.99 21.27 6.89
C LEU A 616 18.83 20.44 6.33
N THR A 617 18.50 20.67 5.05
CA THR A 617 17.35 20.02 4.37
C THR A 617 17.77 19.20 3.16
N ARG A 618 18.71 19.71 2.35
CA ARG A 618 19.26 18.98 1.20
C ARG A 618 20.77 18.86 1.32
N CYS A 619 21.25 17.63 1.15
CA CYS A 619 22.65 17.26 1.17
C CYS A 619 22.94 16.32 -0.02
N ALA A 620 23.11 16.91 -1.20
CA ALA A 620 23.22 16.19 -2.46
C ALA A 620 24.53 16.49 -3.18
N SER A 621 24.85 15.72 -4.22
CA SER A 621 25.99 16.02 -5.09
C SER A 621 25.75 15.62 -6.54
N ILE A 622 26.64 16.08 -7.43
CA ILE A 622 26.73 15.60 -8.82
C ILE A 622 28.19 15.34 -9.22
N PRO A 623 28.50 14.25 -9.95
CA PRO A 623 29.84 14.03 -10.49
C PRO A 623 30.27 15.11 -11.49
N ASP A 624 31.57 15.36 -11.61
CA ASP A 624 32.10 16.37 -12.54
C ASP A 624 31.65 16.12 -13.99
N ILE A 625 31.00 17.12 -14.58
CA ILE A 625 30.37 17.01 -15.90
C ILE A 625 31.42 17.10 -17.03
N MET A 626 32.52 17.79 -16.81
CA MET A 626 33.56 17.99 -17.82
C MET A 626 34.33 16.70 -18.07
N GLU A 627 34.64 15.94 -17.03
CA GLU A 627 35.30 14.64 -17.15
C GLU A 627 34.40 13.61 -17.86
N GLN A 628 33.08 13.66 -17.62
CA GLN A 628 32.12 12.84 -18.36
C GLN A 628 32.09 13.16 -19.87
N LEU A 629 32.18 14.45 -20.23
CA LEU A 629 32.27 14.86 -21.63
C LEU A 629 33.61 14.42 -22.27
N GLN A 630 34.70 14.47 -21.52
CA GLN A 630 36.01 14.02 -22.00
C GLN A 630 36.01 12.52 -22.34
N PHE A 631 35.26 11.70 -21.60
CA PHE A 631 35.11 10.26 -21.87
C PHE A 631 34.64 9.97 -23.30
N ILE A 632 33.59 10.68 -23.77
CA ILE A 632 33.09 10.53 -25.14
C ILE A 632 33.97 11.24 -26.18
N GLY A 633 35.10 11.83 -25.77
CA GLY A 633 36.08 12.47 -26.64
C GLY A 633 35.86 13.96 -26.89
N VAL A 634 35.06 14.65 -26.07
CA VAL A 634 34.92 16.11 -26.13
C VAL A 634 36.18 16.79 -25.59
N LYS A 635 36.68 17.79 -26.32
CA LYS A 635 37.93 18.50 -25.98
C LYS A 635 37.70 19.91 -25.48
N GLU A 636 36.73 20.62 -26.06
CA GLU A 636 36.44 21.99 -25.68
C GLU A 636 34.93 22.26 -25.72
N ILE A 637 34.45 23.04 -24.76
CA ILE A 637 33.12 23.66 -24.73
C ILE A 637 33.24 25.17 -24.98
N TYR A 638 32.16 25.82 -25.40
CA TYR A 638 32.15 27.29 -25.49
C TYR A 638 32.24 27.92 -24.10
N ARG A 639 33.12 28.91 -23.95
CA ARG A 639 33.29 29.72 -22.73
C ARG A 639 33.15 31.22 -23.04
N PRO A 640 32.64 32.05 -22.12
CA PRO A 640 32.01 31.66 -20.84
C PRO A 640 30.71 30.88 -21.10
N VAL A 641 30.30 30.03 -20.17
CA VAL A 641 29.05 29.27 -20.28
C VAL A 641 27.90 30.26 -20.15
N ARG A 642 27.35 30.72 -21.27
CA ARG A 642 26.25 31.69 -21.33
C ARG A 642 24.88 31.04 -21.48
N THR A 643 24.86 29.79 -21.91
CA THR A 643 23.66 28.99 -22.16
C THR A 643 23.78 27.68 -21.42
N TRP A 644 22.72 27.28 -20.75
CA TRP A 644 22.54 25.96 -20.14
C TRP A 644 21.52 25.17 -20.95
N PRO A 645 21.80 23.91 -21.33
CA PRO A 645 23.01 23.11 -21.08
C PRO A 645 24.26 23.54 -21.89
N PHE A 646 25.44 23.04 -21.51
CA PHE A 646 26.72 23.35 -22.18
C PHE A 646 26.70 23.03 -23.68
N ILE A 647 27.28 23.91 -24.49
CA ILE A 647 27.44 23.69 -25.94
C ILE A 647 28.88 23.31 -26.25
N ILE A 648 29.06 22.22 -26.99
CA ILE A 648 30.37 21.68 -27.35
C ILE A 648 30.98 22.45 -28.52
N LYS A 649 32.25 22.84 -28.38
CA LYS A 649 33.04 23.55 -29.39
C LYS A 649 33.87 22.60 -30.25
N SER A 650 34.45 21.55 -29.66
CA SER A 650 35.24 20.54 -30.37
C SER A 650 35.19 19.17 -29.66
N PRO A 651 35.29 18.04 -30.38
CA PRO A 651 35.62 17.84 -31.80
C PRO A 651 34.46 18.07 -32.79
N LYS A 652 34.75 18.09 -34.11
CA LYS A 652 33.77 18.35 -35.19
C LYS A 652 32.51 17.48 -35.08
N GLN A 653 32.64 16.23 -34.64
CA GLN A 653 31.50 15.30 -34.53
C GLN A 653 30.43 15.73 -33.51
N TYR A 654 30.81 16.52 -32.50
CA TYR A 654 29.90 17.03 -31.46
C TYR A 654 29.73 18.55 -31.51
N LYS A 655 30.29 19.22 -32.52
CA LYS A 655 30.26 20.68 -32.61
C LYS A 655 28.81 21.19 -32.59
N ASN A 656 28.54 22.15 -31.70
CA ASN A 656 27.24 22.78 -31.47
C ASN A 656 26.15 21.84 -30.94
N LEU A 657 26.51 20.66 -30.44
CA LEU A 657 25.58 19.79 -29.70
C LEU A 657 25.56 20.19 -28.22
N SER A 658 24.41 19.98 -27.57
CA SER A 658 24.30 20.02 -26.11
C SER A 658 24.98 18.81 -25.48
N PHE A 659 25.19 18.86 -24.15
CA PHE A 659 25.63 17.70 -23.36
C PHE A 659 24.78 16.45 -23.67
N MET A 660 23.45 16.57 -23.58
CA MET A 660 22.53 15.45 -23.80
C MET A 660 22.61 14.92 -25.24
N ASP A 661 22.64 15.81 -26.23
CA ASP A 661 22.72 15.41 -27.64
C ASP A 661 24.01 14.67 -27.96
N ALA A 662 25.13 15.08 -27.34
CA ALA A 662 26.42 14.42 -27.54
C ALA A 662 26.45 13.03 -26.91
N MET A 663 25.93 12.89 -25.69
CA MET A 663 25.82 11.61 -24.99
C MET A 663 24.84 10.65 -25.70
N ASN A 664 23.72 11.15 -26.21
CA ASN A 664 22.79 10.37 -27.05
C ASN A 664 23.39 9.96 -28.40
N LYS A 665 24.29 10.78 -28.95
CA LYS A 665 24.97 10.49 -30.22
C LYS A 665 26.11 9.49 -30.06
N PHE A 666 26.71 9.40 -28.87
CA PHE A 666 27.72 8.39 -28.58
C PHE A 666 27.12 6.99 -28.70
N LYS A 667 27.84 6.07 -29.33
CA LYS A 667 27.37 4.70 -29.54
C LYS A 667 27.78 3.86 -28.34
N TRP A 668 26.84 3.61 -27.44
CA TRP A 668 27.09 2.84 -26.22
C TRP A 668 27.10 1.33 -26.49
N SER A 669 28.24 0.69 -26.23
CA SER A 669 28.35 -0.74 -25.95
C SER A 669 28.35 -1.00 -24.45
N THR A 670 28.02 -2.23 -24.03
CA THR A 670 28.10 -2.63 -22.62
C THR A 670 29.50 -2.40 -22.03
N SER A 671 30.57 -2.67 -22.79
CA SER A 671 31.94 -2.41 -22.34
C SER A 671 32.25 -0.92 -22.13
N GLU A 672 31.75 -0.05 -23.00
CA GLU A 672 31.90 1.41 -22.83
C GLU A 672 31.09 1.91 -21.65
N GLY A 673 29.86 1.39 -21.47
CA GLY A 673 29.03 1.74 -20.31
C GLY A 673 29.66 1.32 -18.99
N LEU A 674 30.26 0.13 -18.91
CA LEU A 674 31.01 -0.32 -17.72
C LEU A 674 32.23 0.56 -17.45
N SER A 675 33.01 0.87 -18.49
CA SER A 675 34.17 1.77 -18.37
C SER A 675 33.76 3.19 -17.94
N TYR A 676 32.62 3.66 -18.44
CA TYR A 676 32.05 4.94 -18.05
C TYR A 676 31.58 4.94 -16.60
N ASN A 677 30.96 3.85 -16.14
CA ASN A 677 30.55 3.71 -14.75
C ASN A 677 31.77 3.78 -13.81
N GLU A 678 32.84 3.05 -14.12
CA GLU A 678 34.08 3.08 -13.33
C GLU A 678 34.71 4.48 -13.28
N LEU A 679 34.60 5.25 -14.36
CA LEU A 679 35.06 6.64 -14.41
C LEU A 679 34.20 7.50 -13.47
N VAL A 680 32.87 7.49 -13.66
CA VAL A 680 31.93 8.37 -12.94
C VAL A 680 32.05 8.23 -11.42
N LEU A 681 32.21 7.00 -10.92
CA LEU A 681 32.37 6.71 -9.49
C LEU A 681 33.66 7.28 -8.87
N LYS A 682 34.66 7.62 -9.68
CA LYS A 682 35.95 8.18 -9.23
C LYS A 682 36.02 9.69 -9.42
N LEU A 683 35.01 10.30 -10.04
CA LEU A 683 35.05 11.73 -10.33
C LEU A 683 34.88 12.55 -9.04
N PRO A 684 35.53 13.72 -8.96
CA PRO A 684 35.16 14.70 -7.96
C PRO A 684 33.68 15.09 -8.10
N VAL A 685 33.03 15.37 -6.99
CA VAL A 685 31.60 15.71 -6.92
C VAL A 685 31.40 17.16 -6.52
N ASN A 686 30.45 17.84 -7.17
CA ASN A 686 30.01 19.19 -6.81
C ASN A 686 28.97 19.10 -5.69
N VAL A 687 29.26 19.69 -4.54
CA VAL A 687 28.44 19.60 -3.33
C VAL A 687 27.26 20.57 -3.37
N ARG A 688 26.08 20.07 -3.00
CA ARG A 688 24.81 20.81 -2.90
C ARG A 688 24.27 20.71 -1.48
N CYS A 689 24.55 21.72 -0.65
CA CYS A 689 24.23 21.80 0.76
C CYS A 689 23.33 23.01 1.04
N SER A 690 22.04 22.77 1.31
CA SER A 690 21.02 23.81 1.38
C SER A 690 20.26 23.83 2.71
N LYS A 691 19.82 25.02 3.10
CA LYS A 691 18.99 25.28 4.28
C LYS A 691 17.50 25.24 3.96
N THR A 692 16.65 25.30 4.99
CA THR A 692 15.18 25.31 4.86
C THR A 692 14.62 26.47 4.02
N ASP A 693 15.29 27.63 4.03
CA ASP A 693 14.93 28.82 3.24
C ASP A 693 15.64 28.87 1.87
N ASN A 694 16.24 27.76 1.46
CA ASN A 694 17.07 27.61 0.26
C ASN A 694 18.30 28.51 0.24
N ALA A 695 18.62 29.18 1.36
CA ALA A 695 19.94 29.74 1.55
C ALA A 695 20.95 28.60 1.52
N GLU A 696 22.07 28.85 0.87
CA GLU A 696 23.13 27.86 0.73
C GLU A 696 24.09 27.96 1.93
N TRP A 697 24.59 26.82 2.37
CA TRP A 697 25.74 26.80 3.28
C TRP A 697 26.99 27.25 2.51
N SER A 698 28.01 27.74 3.21
CA SER A 698 29.15 28.40 2.56
C SER A 698 29.98 27.46 1.68
N ILE A 699 29.88 26.15 1.91
CA ILE A 699 30.52 25.10 1.12
C ILE A 699 29.78 24.72 -0.18
N GLN A 700 28.67 25.38 -0.51
CA GLN A 700 27.95 25.12 -1.76
C GLN A 700 28.82 25.27 -3.01
N GLY A 701 28.68 24.31 -3.93
CA GLY A 701 29.36 24.36 -5.22
C GLY A 701 30.84 24.05 -5.13
N MET A 702 31.35 23.71 -3.94
CA MET A 702 32.66 23.12 -3.74
C MET A 702 32.76 21.78 -4.45
N THR A 703 33.96 21.46 -4.89
CA THR A 703 34.29 20.13 -5.42
C THR A 703 34.95 19.32 -4.32
N ALA A 704 34.39 18.15 -4.00
CA ALA A 704 34.93 17.18 -3.05
C ALA A 704 35.29 15.88 -3.77
N LEU A 705 36.25 15.13 -3.25
CA LEU A 705 36.52 13.78 -3.74
C LEU A 705 35.60 12.77 -3.04
N PRO A 706 35.18 11.69 -3.72
CA PRO A 706 34.58 10.55 -3.04
C PRO A 706 35.49 10.06 -1.90
N PRO A 707 34.93 9.59 -0.77
CA PRO A 707 35.74 9.18 0.37
C PRO A 707 36.60 7.97 0.00
N GLU A 708 37.85 7.96 0.47
CA GLU A 708 38.67 6.74 0.41
C GLU A 708 38.12 5.72 1.41
N ILE A 709 37.71 4.55 0.90
CA ILE A 709 37.18 3.47 1.73
C ILE A 709 38.36 2.63 2.22
N GLU A 710 38.77 2.84 3.47
CA GLU A 710 39.85 2.04 4.07
C GLU A 710 39.34 0.66 4.49
N ARG A 711 38.11 0.59 4.99
CA ARG A 711 37.47 -0.62 5.50
C ARG A 711 36.00 -0.63 5.07
N PRO A 712 35.65 -1.38 4.02
CA PRO A 712 34.26 -1.53 3.61
C PRO A 712 33.49 -2.34 4.64
N TYR A 713 32.23 -2.00 4.84
CA TYR A 713 31.34 -2.79 5.68
C TYR A 713 31.13 -4.16 5.04
N LYS A 714 31.33 -5.22 5.82
CA LYS A 714 31.01 -6.59 5.41
C LYS A 714 29.89 -7.08 6.29
N THR A 715 28.81 -7.55 5.68
CA THR A 715 27.78 -8.30 6.38
C THR A 715 28.38 -9.57 6.98
N GLU A 716 27.88 -9.98 8.14
CA GLU A 716 28.31 -11.25 8.73
C GLU A 716 27.98 -12.39 7.76
N PRO A 717 28.96 -13.23 7.39
CA PRO A 717 28.70 -14.32 6.47
C PRO A 717 27.78 -15.34 7.15
N VAL A 718 26.77 -15.81 6.43
CA VAL A 718 25.99 -16.98 6.86
C VAL A 718 26.93 -18.19 6.84
N ILE A 719 27.33 -18.65 8.03
CA ILE A 719 28.20 -19.82 8.15
C ILE A 719 27.33 -21.07 8.05
N CYS A 720 27.28 -21.65 6.85
CA CYS A 720 26.80 -23.01 6.68
C CYS A 720 27.87 -23.99 7.14
N SER A 721 27.82 -24.39 8.42
CA SER A 721 28.64 -25.48 8.90
C SER A 721 28.12 -26.78 8.31
N SER A 722 28.86 -27.35 7.36
CA SER A 722 28.63 -28.74 6.98
C SER A 722 28.90 -29.63 8.19
N SER A 723 27.92 -30.50 8.52
CA SER A 723 27.95 -31.55 9.55
C SER A 723 27.35 -31.18 10.92
N SER A 724 26.12 -31.64 11.15
CA SER A 724 25.60 -32.16 12.43
C SER A 724 26.26 -31.62 13.71
N CYS A 725 25.75 -30.51 14.24
CA CYS A 725 25.88 -30.20 15.66
C CYS A 725 24.57 -29.58 16.16
N LEU A 726 23.86 -30.33 17.02
CA LEU A 726 22.76 -29.82 17.82
C LEU A 726 23.24 -28.64 18.69
N CYS A 727 22.31 -27.72 18.93
CA CYS A 727 22.35 -26.58 19.86
C CYS A 727 22.87 -25.25 19.30
N CYS A 728 21.95 -24.47 18.72
CA CYS A 728 21.59 -23.14 19.27
C CYS A 728 20.42 -22.54 18.46
N SER A 729 19.19 -22.97 18.74
CA SER A 729 18.00 -22.29 18.23
C SER A 729 17.54 -21.26 19.27
N ILE A 730 17.84 -19.99 19.01
CA ILE A 730 17.11 -18.87 19.63
C ILE A 730 15.85 -18.70 18.79
N LEU A 731 14.77 -19.38 19.19
CA LEU A 731 13.45 -19.21 18.60
C LEU A 731 12.87 -17.86 19.01
N LEU A 732 12.70 -16.96 18.05
CA LEU A 732 11.89 -15.75 18.19
C LEU A 732 10.51 -16.05 17.58
N THR A 733 9.53 -16.38 18.42
CA THR A 733 8.13 -16.57 18.01
C THR A 733 7.47 -15.20 17.87
N LEU A 734 7.33 -14.70 16.64
CA LEU A 734 6.50 -13.54 16.30
C LEU A 734 5.16 -14.05 15.75
N LEU A 735 4.09 -13.80 16.49
CA LEU A 735 2.72 -14.17 16.13
C LEU A 735 2.05 -12.97 15.44
N PHE A 736 2.08 -12.92 14.11
CA PHE A 736 1.39 -11.88 13.32
C PHE A 736 -0.07 -12.31 13.05
N VAL A 737 -1.02 -11.57 13.59
CA VAL A 737 -2.45 -11.65 13.22
C VAL A 737 -2.78 -10.47 12.32
N VAL A 738 -3.01 -10.70 11.03
CA VAL A 738 -3.51 -9.70 10.08
C VAL A 738 -4.99 -9.97 9.81
N HIS A 739 -5.83 -8.94 10.02
CA HIS A 739 -7.24 -8.92 9.64
C HIS A 739 -7.43 -8.06 8.39
N VAL A 740 -7.93 -8.65 7.29
CA VAL A 740 -8.50 -7.90 6.15
C VAL A 740 -9.75 -8.61 5.63
N THR A 741 -10.80 -7.83 5.38
CA THR A 741 -12.19 -8.25 5.12
C THR A 741 -12.60 -8.23 3.63
N ALA A 742 -13.41 -9.25 3.26
CA ALA A 742 -14.42 -9.32 2.18
C ALA A 742 -13.88 -9.39 0.71
N LYS A 743 -14.43 -10.15 -0.26
CA LYS A 743 -15.82 -10.58 -0.55
C LYS A 743 -15.81 -11.66 -1.68
N THR A 744 -16.60 -12.75 -1.55
CA THR A 744 -17.35 -13.55 -2.58
C THR A 744 -16.72 -13.79 -3.99
N ILE A 745 -16.63 -15.01 -4.55
CA ILE A 745 -17.70 -15.96 -4.96
C ILE A 745 -17.08 -17.36 -5.23
N GLY A 746 -17.81 -18.44 -4.88
CA GLY A 746 -17.86 -19.66 -5.72
C GLY A 746 -17.40 -20.98 -5.10
N ASN A 747 -18.36 -21.77 -4.58
CA ASN A 747 -18.17 -23.18 -4.26
C ASN A 747 -17.74 -23.99 -5.50
N VAL A 748 -16.46 -24.36 -5.60
CA VAL A 748 -15.97 -25.74 -5.81
C VAL A 748 -14.52 -25.79 -5.30
N ARG A 749 -14.23 -26.77 -4.43
CA ARG A 749 -12.96 -27.12 -3.75
C ARG A 749 -11.68 -26.70 -4.47
N PRO A 750 -10.69 -26.09 -3.79
CA PRO A 750 -9.24 -26.18 -4.09
C PRO A 750 -8.39 -26.59 -2.85
N PHE A 751 -7.46 -27.55 -2.94
CA PHE A 751 -6.20 -27.48 -2.18
C PHE A 751 -5.21 -26.54 -2.90
N VAL A 752 -4.39 -25.81 -2.11
CA VAL A 752 -3.25 -25.00 -2.58
C VAL A 752 -2.09 -25.89 -2.95
#